data_AF-A0A3D0HT13-F1
#
_entry.id   AF-A0A3D0HT13-F1
#
_cell.length_a   1.000
_cell.length_b   1.000
_cell.length_c   1.000
_cell.angle_alpha   90.00
_cell.angle_beta   90.00
_cell.angle_gamma   90.00
#
_symmetry.space_group_name_H-M   'P 1'
#
loop_
_entity.id
_entity.type
_entity.pdbx_description
1 polymer ?
#
loop_
_entity_poly.entity_id
_entity_poly.type
_entity_poly.pdbx_seq_one_letter_code
_entity_poly.pdbx_strand_id
1 'polypeptide(L)'
;MQTSQINYNYNALNLLADAYAQTNPEIGLALNGSVPFSIDAWVQFKGLGNETSILSKNGVFNLGIDGYSVICQIKGFPTVWSDSKNDPVGEKDWHYICVTFNGSQLRIYIDGKFNTLTGISGSGSSNTEPYLIGHNLQGLVREVRVYNKSLYAEDVLNNMYNDPDPLSITAYFDFTQNPPIDRSEQHLPISLENDAQIITVSPALFVPSTAYVQPLQDEAINPGGFQNDAYTVQTWVYINSRISPKQFLFVNSDLERDTGMALFLELDEMSMNYKVKSQRGSDASADNILTSNGSITINKWINLATTFDGVNLSIYIDGVLDITQPFLPIALIEDNSNLLIGAALTQGRPTGADGLDGYISRVDVWDKALSESEVLQFMNEVPDVPTENLTANYNFMVSPVRNLVNGHPIGLADGAVIDCQTSKAAPQAGSDKTEPELYKDISPEMLQSFRRSINFDNVFKVKGNKPFKENINAELSFARQFLKEKDIPGFKERIEKAWNDMEEKMRNNPQSIPFTVTNHRIDGYYVFVCHNSRGSYVAGKIKTSEISPCDLWKINLFFVVIAGILDALFGVSAKLTTNATRYILRVIANPQIARLLAGGTVMTASAIFAIGKELYNYGFLGELVKLLIDIGFWTIIRIVAKILLTFAGFGAADVIASLVATAATFIKVYLERPASCDPLPIVDIAAIQFNHVVKSATYDAIDIRKNNTQPVDVPEWVANRNIATESPAAYSIAGVSTNPIKIKAKFMITSADNIQAEIRATGGGILGAVDSFTVNFKSGVSNPEFIEVSLPHHTIGTNGVNKEDIQWQWQYKLSGGAWTNMTASNHRIYSILQEPTRPWEQIGFPNNNQLPWTDVLDYACVWAAGKKTADDVTTAITEKVNGQLSLKYDIKSGASKYTDTLSASLSVFLCNDFIDYLTSGTGKGPVVNCTDCATIVVSFANAIGCNLIEAIMHGGTTVNNPVAFLCNKIQSIGYTNWDFPFPPGNQFRYHEIAWKDATGVDDFIFDACLKVDNSDDPWSNPDSSRIPMLPLNIKFSTKGLPPSSVSPPFTDASYRERLAQNKPDGIPKCKPQGSWPSANGGRRII
;
A
#
# COMPACT_ATOMS: atom_id res chain seq x y z
N MET A 1 42.24 1.34 -3.95
CA MET A 1 40.89 0.82 -4.23
C MET A 1 39.96 1.52 -3.26
N GLN A 2 39.29 2.58 -3.69
CA GLN A 2 38.25 3.25 -2.92
C GLN A 2 36.96 3.05 -3.73
N THR A 3 36.22 2.02 -3.37
CA THR A 3 34.89 1.72 -3.89
C THR A 3 33.92 2.79 -3.41
N SER A 4 33.00 3.19 -4.28
CA SER A 4 31.92 4.13 -3.99
C SER A 4 30.95 3.52 -2.99
N GLN A 5 31.24 3.69 -1.69
CA GLN A 5 30.27 3.43 -0.64
C GLN A 5 29.09 4.39 -0.84
N ILE A 6 27.89 3.84 -1.08
CA ILE A 6 26.66 4.58 -0.80
C ILE A 6 26.57 4.68 0.73
N ASN A 7 27.32 5.60 1.31
CA ASN A 7 27.26 5.91 2.73
C ASN A 7 26.04 6.81 2.96
N TYR A 8 25.00 6.26 3.60
CA TYR A 8 23.88 7.04 4.14
C TYR A 8 24.30 7.90 5.35
N ASN A 9 25.54 7.72 5.81
CA ASN A 9 26.13 8.47 6.91
C ASN A 9 26.52 9.87 6.47
N TYR A 10 26.26 10.87 7.31
CA TYR A 10 26.67 12.25 7.04
C TYR A 10 27.25 12.92 8.28
N ASN A 11 28.11 13.90 8.05
CA ASN A 11 28.64 14.73 9.12
C ASN A 11 27.78 15.98 9.34
N ALA A 12 27.68 16.40 10.59
CA ALA A 12 27.07 17.66 11.00
C ALA A 12 27.71 18.18 12.29
N LEU A 13 27.62 19.49 12.50
CA LEU A 13 27.94 20.10 13.79
C LEU A 13 26.87 19.71 14.80
N ASN A 14 27.25 19.04 15.88
CA ASN A 14 26.38 18.73 17.00
C ASN A 14 26.56 19.77 18.10
N LEU A 15 25.43 20.30 18.55
CA LEU A 15 25.35 21.35 19.54
C LEU A 15 24.48 20.91 20.72
N LEU A 16 24.99 21.14 21.92
CA LEU A 16 24.37 20.80 23.20
C LEU A 16 24.19 22.09 24.01
N ALA A 17 23.15 22.88 23.69
CA ALA A 17 22.82 24.11 24.42
C ALA A 17 23.91 25.20 24.30
N ASP A 18 24.83 25.29 25.26
CA ASP A 18 25.85 26.36 25.31
C ASP A 18 27.05 26.12 24.38
N ALA A 19 27.07 24.99 23.67
CA ALA A 19 27.96 24.71 22.54
C ALA A 19 27.73 25.68 21.37
N TYR A 20 28.79 26.12 20.70
CA TYR A 20 28.70 26.92 19.47
C TYR A 20 29.94 26.81 18.61
N ALA A 21 29.80 27.14 17.32
CA ALA A 21 30.94 27.47 16.47
C ALA A 21 31.12 28.99 16.41
N GLN A 22 32.37 29.46 16.35
CA GLN A 22 32.72 30.88 16.33
C GLN A 22 33.54 31.22 15.09
N THR A 23 33.31 32.41 14.54
CA THR A 23 34.10 32.97 13.44
C THR A 23 34.36 34.48 13.64
N ASN A 24 35.15 35.08 12.73
CA ASN A 24 35.63 36.45 12.83
C ASN A 24 34.48 37.50 12.99
N PRO A 25 34.77 38.67 13.57
CA PRO A 25 33.81 39.78 13.67
C PRO A 25 33.33 40.34 12.33
N GLU A 26 34.07 40.11 11.24
CA GLU A 26 33.76 40.56 9.89
C GLU A 26 33.59 39.37 8.96
N ILE A 27 32.42 39.26 8.33
CA ILE A 27 32.04 38.18 7.39
C ILE A 27 31.83 38.70 5.95
N GLY A 28 32.41 39.85 5.63
CA GLY A 28 32.26 40.55 4.34
C GLY A 28 30.93 41.29 4.14
N LEU A 29 30.01 41.27 5.11
CA LEU A 29 28.73 41.99 5.06
C LEU A 29 28.25 42.39 6.46
N ALA A 30 27.72 43.62 6.60
CA ALA A 30 27.18 44.11 7.87
C ALA A 30 25.71 43.71 8.05
N LEU A 31 25.43 42.71 8.90
CA LEU A 31 24.06 42.25 9.24
C LEU A 31 23.34 43.19 10.24
N ASN A 32 23.51 44.51 10.09
CA ASN A 32 22.88 45.53 10.93
C ASN A 32 21.71 46.27 10.23
N GLY A 33 21.26 45.77 9.08
CA GLY A 33 20.17 46.37 8.31
C GLY A 33 20.56 47.58 7.45
N SER A 34 21.85 47.93 7.36
CA SER A 34 22.33 49.02 6.48
C SER A 34 22.38 48.65 5.00
N VAL A 35 22.41 47.36 4.69
CA VAL A 35 22.47 46.82 3.32
C VAL A 35 21.51 45.64 3.15
N PRO A 36 21.04 45.34 1.92
CA PRO A 36 20.31 44.11 1.64
C PRO A 36 21.17 42.86 1.91
N PHE A 37 20.54 41.80 2.40
CA PHE A 37 21.20 40.52 2.65
C PHE A 37 20.21 39.36 2.58
N SER A 38 20.74 38.14 2.49
CA SER A 38 19.99 36.93 2.83
C SER A 38 20.85 36.00 3.66
N ILE A 39 20.21 35.16 4.46
CA ILE A 39 20.88 34.12 5.24
C ILE A 39 20.04 32.86 5.08
N ASP A 40 20.70 31.74 4.81
CA ASP A 40 20.05 30.43 4.90
C ASP A 40 20.84 29.46 5.77
N ALA A 41 20.15 28.44 6.26
CA ALA A 41 20.75 27.39 7.07
C ALA A 41 19.99 26.07 6.95
N TRP A 42 20.74 24.97 7.03
CA TRP A 42 20.19 23.66 7.34
C TRP A 42 20.43 23.33 8.80
N VAL A 43 19.34 23.11 9.52
CA VAL A 43 19.34 22.87 10.98
C VAL A 43 18.32 21.79 11.34
N GLN A 44 18.67 20.92 12.27
CA GLN A 44 17.76 19.99 12.93
C GLN A 44 17.70 20.36 14.42
N PHE A 45 16.51 20.55 14.95
CA PHE A 45 16.33 20.90 16.37
C PHE A 45 16.09 19.63 17.20
N LYS A 46 16.73 19.54 18.37
CA LYS A 46 16.45 18.51 19.40
C LYS A 46 15.61 19.06 20.56
N GLY A 47 15.34 20.36 20.54
CA GLY A 47 14.45 21.06 21.45
C GLY A 47 14.13 22.45 20.92
N LEU A 48 12.89 22.90 21.09
CA LEU A 48 12.42 24.22 20.65
C LEU A 48 12.47 25.24 21.79
N GLY A 49 13.68 25.64 22.17
CA GLY A 49 13.91 26.64 23.21
C GLY A 49 13.52 28.06 22.79
N ASN A 50 13.36 28.95 23.77
CA ASN A 50 13.17 30.37 23.51
C ASN A 50 14.53 31.02 23.18
N GLU A 51 14.52 32.00 22.27
CA GLU A 51 15.70 32.81 21.90
C GLU A 51 16.96 31.98 21.51
N THR A 52 16.77 30.87 20.79
CA THR A 52 17.86 30.01 20.31
C THR A 52 18.45 30.55 19.01
N SER A 53 19.77 30.66 18.87
CA SER A 53 20.42 31.23 17.67
C SER A 53 20.94 30.17 16.70
N ILE A 54 20.61 30.33 15.42
CA ILE A 54 21.28 29.65 14.29
C ILE A 54 22.54 30.44 13.91
N LEU A 55 22.41 31.75 13.72
CA LEU A 55 23.52 32.68 13.48
C LEU A 55 23.26 33.97 14.26
N SER A 56 24.20 34.38 15.10
CA SER A 56 24.08 35.60 15.88
C SER A 56 25.38 36.37 15.99
N LYS A 57 25.23 37.66 16.27
CA LYS A 57 26.31 38.56 16.70
C LYS A 57 25.78 39.39 17.84
N ASN A 58 26.37 39.20 19.03
CA ASN A 58 25.86 39.75 20.27
C ASN A 58 25.65 41.28 20.15
N GLY A 59 24.46 41.76 20.52
CA GLY A 59 24.10 43.18 20.44
C GLY A 59 23.90 43.76 19.03
N VAL A 60 23.93 42.94 17.97
CA VAL A 60 23.77 43.38 16.57
C VAL A 60 22.68 42.59 15.84
N PHE A 61 22.77 41.26 15.81
CA PHE A 61 21.96 40.42 14.94
C PHE A 61 21.66 39.06 15.60
N ASN A 62 20.46 38.52 15.37
CA ASN A 62 20.13 37.14 15.73
C ASN A 62 19.12 36.56 14.72
N LEU A 63 19.52 35.49 14.04
CA LEU A 63 18.64 34.58 13.31
C LEU A 63 18.53 33.28 14.10
N GLY A 64 17.30 32.86 14.40
CA GLY A 64 17.09 31.78 15.34
C GLY A 64 15.65 31.29 15.40
N ILE A 65 15.29 30.66 16.52
CA ILE A 65 13.93 30.25 16.84
C ILE A 65 13.49 30.77 18.22
N ASP A 66 12.18 30.91 18.37
CA ASP A 66 11.49 31.15 19.64
C ASP A 66 10.26 30.23 19.68
N GLY A 67 10.40 29.08 20.36
CA GLY A 67 9.46 27.98 20.26
C GLY A 67 9.32 27.47 18.81
N TYR A 68 8.09 27.46 18.29
CA TYR A 68 7.77 26.97 16.93
C TYR A 68 7.97 28.01 15.82
N SER A 69 8.42 29.23 16.16
CA SER A 69 8.60 30.32 15.20
C SER A 69 10.08 30.58 14.92
N VAL A 70 10.42 30.80 13.66
CA VAL A 70 11.70 31.39 13.25
C VAL A 70 11.67 32.88 13.56
N ILE A 71 12.75 33.39 14.13
CA ILE A 71 12.92 34.81 14.46
C ILE A 71 14.11 35.41 13.73
N CYS A 72 13.95 36.65 13.28
CA CYS A 72 15.06 37.49 12.85
C CYS A 72 15.02 38.82 13.60
N GLN A 73 16.11 39.11 14.31
CA GLN A 73 16.29 40.30 15.13
C GLN A 73 17.50 41.07 14.62
N ILE A 74 17.29 42.35 14.29
CA ILE A 74 18.36 43.30 13.98
C ILE A 74 18.26 44.39 15.05
N LYS A 75 19.33 44.65 15.79
CA LYS A 75 19.31 45.63 16.88
C LYS A 75 18.91 47.00 16.33
N GLY A 76 17.87 47.61 16.92
CA GLY A 76 17.34 48.90 16.47
C GLY A 76 16.22 48.81 15.42
N PHE A 77 15.82 47.60 15.02
CA PHE A 77 14.64 47.32 14.19
C PHE A 77 13.61 46.48 14.96
N PRO A 78 12.34 46.44 14.53
CA PRO A 78 11.37 45.47 15.04
C PRO A 78 11.81 44.02 14.78
N THR A 79 11.58 43.13 15.74
CA THR A 79 11.73 41.67 15.55
C THR A 79 10.67 41.17 14.59
N VAL A 80 11.04 40.23 13.72
CA VAL A 80 10.12 39.53 12.82
C VAL A 80 10.04 38.07 13.21
N TRP A 81 8.81 37.57 13.35
CA TRP A 81 8.50 36.17 13.66
C TRP A 81 7.82 35.51 12.46
N SER A 82 8.11 34.22 12.24
CA SER A 82 7.30 33.40 11.35
C SER A 82 5.95 33.04 12.00
N ASP A 83 4.95 32.79 11.17
CA ASP A 83 3.65 32.28 11.59
C ASP A 83 3.75 30.77 11.87
N SER A 84 3.76 30.42 13.16
CA SER A 84 3.83 29.04 13.65
C SER A 84 2.55 28.23 13.39
N LYS A 85 1.44 28.84 12.94
CA LYS A 85 0.24 28.09 12.57
C LYS A 85 0.27 27.59 11.13
N ASN A 86 0.99 28.28 10.25
CA ASN A 86 0.93 28.03 8.82
C ASN A 86 2.07 27.15 8.29
N ASP A 87 3.23 27.12 8.97
CA ASP A 87 4.35 26.17 8.76
C ASP A 87 5.31 26.24 9.97
N PRO A 88 5.03 25.55 11.10
CA PRO A 88 5.92 25.57 12.28
C PRO A 88 7.22 24.82 12.03
N VAL A 89 8.30 25.23 12.70
CA VAL A 89 9.48 24.37 12.86
C VAL A 89 9.17 23.23 13.85
N GLY A 90 9.72 22.04 13.60
CA GLY A 90 9.55 20.85 14.41
C GLY A 90 10.87 20.35 15.02
N GLU A 91 10.75 19.35 15.89
CA GLU A 91 11.91 18.65 16.46
C GLU A 91 12.26 17.42 15.62
N LYS A 92 13.54 17.02 15.65
CA LYS A 92 14.13 15.84 14.99
C LYS A 92 14.10 15.86 13.46
N ASP A 93 13.33 16.74 12.85
CA ASP A 93 13.35 16.99 11.41
C ASP A 93 14.39 18.05 11.02
N TRP A 94 15.00 17.88 9.85
CA TRP A 94 15.84 18.92 9.24
C TRP A 94 14.97 19.98 8.60
N HIS A 95 15.22 21.24 8.96
CA HIS A 95 14.60 22.40 8.34
C HIS A 95 15.61 23.21 7.52
N TYR A 96 15.16 23.67 6.36
CA TYR A 96 15.82 24.74 5.63
C TYR A 96 15.19 26.07 5.98
N ILE A 97 15.94 26.92 6.67
CA ILE A 97 15.46 28.24 7.08
C ILE A 97 16.17 29.28 6.25
N CYS A 98 15.43 30.19 5.62
CA CYS A 98 16.00 31.33 4.91
C CYS A 98 15.31 32.64 5.27
N VAL A 99 16.10 33.69 5.48
CA VAL A 99 15.64 35.06 5.69
C VAL A 99 16.23 35.96 4.62
N THR A 100 15.39 36.81 4.02
CA THR A 100 15.82 37.80 3.02
C THR A 100 15.43 39.20 3.48
N PHE A 101 16.36 40.15 3.41
CA PHE A 101 16.13 41.56 3.72
C PHE A 101 16.53 42.44 2.55
N ASN A 102 15.60 43.26 2.04
CA ASN A 102 15.84 44.10 0.86
C ASN A 102 16.12 45.58 1.18
N GLY A 103 16.40 45.91 2.45
CA GLY A 103 16.58 47.29 2.92
C GLY A 103 15.34 47.93 3.54
N SER A 104 14.15 47.36 3.34
CA SER A 104 12.88 47.87 3.92
C SER A 104 11.89 46.78 4.33
N GLN A 105 12.05 45.57 3.79
CA GLN A 105 11.19 44.43 4.04
C GLN A 105 12.04 43.22 4.36
N LEU A 106 11.60 42.46 5.36
CA LEU A 106 12.17 41.18 5.74
C LEU A 106 11.16 40.07 5.41
N ARG A 107 11.64 38.99 4.80
CA ARG A 107 10.85 37.79 4.50
C ARG A 107 11.47 36.58 5.17
N ILE A 108 10.64 35.67 5.65
CA ILE A 108 11.04 34.39 6.23
C ILE A 108 10.49 33.26 5.35
N TYR A 109 11.34 32.29 5.07
CA TYR A 109 11.04 31.06 4.37
C TYR A 109 11.43 29.87 5.23
N ILE A 110 10.55 28.87 5.29
CA ILE A 110 10.77 27.60 6.00
C ILE A 110 10.54 26.49 4.97
N ASP A 111 11.52 25.61 4.85
CA ASP A 111 11.55 24.50 3.88
C ASP A 111 11.32 24.97 2.43
N GLY A 112 11.89 26.14 2.13
CA GLY A 112 11.81 26.81 0.83
C GLY A 112 10.45 27.48 0.56
N LYS A 113 9.47 27.32 1.45
CA LYS A 113 8.14 27.92 1.34
C LYS A 113 8.12 29.30 2.00
N PHE A 114 7.49 30.26 1.35
CA PHE A 114 7.25 31.57 1.93
C PHE A 114 6.33 31.46 3.15
N ASN A 115 6.76 32.01 4.28
CA ASN A 115 5.98 32.03 5.51
C ASN A 115 5.51 33.45 5.86
N THR A 116 6.42 34.42 5.96
CA THR A 116 6.09 35.78 6.46
C THR A 116 6.81 36.88 5.68
N LEU A 117 6.14 38.03 5.55
CA LEU A 117 6.73 39.30 5.07
C LEU A 117 6.37 40.42 6.04
N THR A 118 7.35 41.22 6.44
CA THR A 118 7.13 42.38 7.31
C THR A 118 7.95 43.56 6.81
N GLY A 119 7.30 44.73 6.69
CA GLY A 119 8.01 45.99 6.49
C GLY A 119 8.66 46.42 7.79
N ILE A 120 9.97 46.63 7.79
CA ILE A 120 10.74 47.04 8.97
C ILE A 120 11.59 48.27 8.65
N SER A 121 11.73 49.17 9.63
CA SER A 121 12.61 50.33 9.56
C SER A 121 13.28 50.56 10.90
N GLY A 122 14.46 51.16 10.91
CA GLY A 122 15.29 51.28 12.10
C GLY A 122 16.69 51.76 11.78
N SER A 123 17.53 51.88 12.82
CA SER A 123 18.94 52.21 12.70
C SER A 123 19.77 51.19 13.45
N GLY A 124 20.58 50.43 12.70
CA GLY A 124 21.42 49.36 13.24
C GLY A 124 22.60 49.84 14.07
N SER A 125 23.09 48.98 14.96
CA SER A 125 24.37 49.13 15.66
C SER A 125 25.44 48.24 15.03
N SER A 126 26.71 48.51 15.32
CA SER A 126 27.83 47.63 14.99
C SER A 126 28.76 47.52 16.20
N ASN A 127 29.51 46.42 16.27
CA ASN A 127 30.55 46.18 17.28
C ASN A 127 31.60 45.19 16.72
N THR A 128 32.62 44.92 17.54
CA THR A 128 33.74 44.03 17.21
C THR A 128 33.56 42.62 17.78
N GLU A 129 32.37 42.27 18.25
CA GLU A 129 32.08 40.92 18.74
C GLU A 129 32.11 39.90 17.58
N PRO A 130 32.52 38.65 17.83
CA PRO A 130 32.51 37.60 16.81
C PRO A 130 31.08 37.17 16.42
N TYR A 131 30.97 36.49 15.28
CA TYR A 131 29.75 35.78 14.91
C TYR A 131 29.74 34.38 15.52
N LEU A 132 28.60 34.00 16.11
CA LEU A 132 28.36 32.69 16.70
C LEU A 132 27.37 31.92 15.84
N ILE A 133 27.66 30.65 15.57
CA ILE A 133 26.77 29.70 14.90
C ILE A 133 26.28 28.71 15.95
N GLY A 134 24.96 28.66 16.14
CA GLY A 134 24.34 27.67 17.00
C GLY A 134 24.31 27.97 18.51
N HIS A 135 24.53 29.22 18.93
CA HIS A 135 24.49 29.57 20.36
C HIS A 135 23.11 29.30 20.98
N ASN A 136 23.08 28.61 22.13
CA ASN A 136 21.87 28.09 22.80
C ASN A 136 21.11 27.02 22.01
N LEU A 137 21.65 26.53 20.89
CA LEU A 137 21.01 25.55 20.04
C LEU A 137 21.28 24.13 20.53
N GLN A 138 20.21 23.36 20.72
CA GLN A 138 20.29 21.91 20.91
C GLN A 138 19.87 21.23 19.61
N GLY A 139 20.81 20.58 18.94
CA GLY A 139 20.53 20.07 17.60
C GLY A 139 21.75 19.90 16.71
N LEU A 140 21.49 19.78 15.42
CA LEU A 140 22.50 19.63 14.39
C LEU A 140 22.46 20.78 13.41
N VAL A 141 23.62 21.24 12.95
CA VAL A 141 23.75 22.24 11.88
C VAL A 141 24.65 21.65 10.79
N ARG A 142 24.22 21.71 9.53
CA ARG A 142 25.06 21.27 8.39
C ARG A 142 25.73 22.43 7.70
N GLU A 143 24.98 23.49 7.44
CA GLU A 143 25.50 24.66 6.74
C GLU A 143 24.77 25.93 7.15
N VAL A 144 25.50 27.04 7.09
CA VAL A 144 24.97 28.40 7.22
C VAL A 144 25.63 29.28 6.15
N ARG A 145 24.82 29.92 5.30
CA ARG A 145 25.31 30.76 4.20
C ARG A 145 24.77 32.18 4.33
N VAL A 146 25.64 33.16 4.07
CA VAL A 146 25.32 34.59 4.09
C VAL A 146 25.52 35.18 2.70
N TYR A 147 24.51 35.89 2.21
CA TYR A 147 24.47 36.45 0.87
C TYR A 147 24.49 37.97 0.87
N ASN A 148 25.23 38.56 -0.07
CA ASN A 148 25.32 40.02 -0.29
C ASN A 148 24.10 40.64 -1.00
N LYS A 149 23.00 39.88 -1.15
CA LYS A 149 21.78 40.30 -1.83
C LYS A 149 20.53 39.75 -1.15
N SER A 150 19.40 40.42 -1.34
CA SER A 150 18.08 39.84 -1.03
C SER A 150 17.74 38.83 -2.12
N LEU A 151 17.65 37.55 -1.76
CA LEU A 151 17.22 36.48 -2.66
C LEU A 151 15.73 36.61 -2.96
N TYR A 152 15.32 36.20 -4.16
CA TYR A 152 13.91 36.03 -4.49
C TYR A 152 13.43 34.62 -4.10
N ALA A 153 12.12 34.42 -4.01
CA ALA A 153 11.54 33.14 -3.60
C ALA A 153 12.04 31.95 -4.45
N GLU A 154 12.25 32.16 -5.75
CA GLU A 154 12.80 31.17 -6.67
C GLU A 154 14.25 30.82 -6.33
N ASP A 155 15.09 31.82 -6.03
CA ASP A 155 16.49 31.61 -5.63
C ASP A 155 16.57 30.90 -4.27
N VAL A 156 15.72 31.28 -3.30
CA VAL A 156 15.64 30.62 -1.99
C VAL A 156 15.31 29.14 -2.16
N LEU A 157 14.31 28.83 -2.98
CA LEU A 157 13.90 27.46 -3.28
C LEU A 157 14.98 26.71 -4.07
N ASN A 158 15.69 27.37 -5.00
CA ASN A 158 16.77 26.76 -5.77
C ASN A 158 17.98 26.43 -4.90
N ASN A 159 18.38 27.35 -4.02
CA ASN A 159 19.53 27.20 -3.11
C ASN A 159 19.29 26.15 -2.01
N MET A 160 18.04 25.80 -1.74
CA MET A 160 17.68 24.66 -0.89
C MET A 160 18.16 23.32 -1.47
N TYR A 161 18.30 23.23 -2.80
CA TYR A 161 18.59 21.97 -3.52
C TYR A 161 19.91 21.98 -4.29
N ASN A 162 20.46 23.15 -4.60
CA ASN A 162 21.66 23.33 -5.42
C ASN A 162 22.67 24.24 -4.71
N ASP A 163 23.94 24.13 -5.11
CA ASP A 163 24.96 25.06 -4.68
C ASP A 163 24.64 26.48 -5.19
N PRO A 164 24.71 27.51 -4.33
CA PRO A 164 24.41 28.87 -4.74
C PRO A 164 25.51 29.45 -5.64
N ASP A 165 25.18 30.52 -6.36
CA ASP A 165 26.18 31.32 -7.09
C ASP A 165 27.27 31.83 -6.13
N PRO A 166 28.54 31.39 -6.29
CA PRO A 166 29.63 31.77 -5.39
C PRO A 166 29.81 33.28 -5.24
N LEU A 167 29.53 34.06 -6.28
CA LEU A 167 29.67 35.52 -6.27
C LEU A 167 28.64 36.22 -5.37
N SER A 168 27.57 35.52 -5.03
CA SER A 168 26.52 36.05 -4.15
C SER A 168 26.76 35.78 -2.67
N ILE A 169 27.74 34.96 -2.33
CA ILE A 169 28.02 34.49 -0.97
C ILE A 169 29.17 35.28 -0.36
N THR A 170 29.01 35.77 0.86
CA THR A 170 30.10 36.38 1.63
C THR A 170 30.63 35.44 2.71
N ALA A 171 29.83 34.51 3.20
CA ALA A 171 30.30 33.45 4.11
C ALA A 171 29.53 32.15 3.87
N TYR A 172 30.23 31.01 3.90
CA TYR A 172 29.66 29.68 3.74
C TYR A 172 30.29 28.71 4.76
N PHE A 173 29.72 28.67 5.96
CA PHE A 173 30.15 27.74 7.01
C PHE A 173 29.62 26.33 6.72
N ASP A 174 30.53 25.43 6.34
CA ASP A 174 30.25 24.03 6.03
C ASP A 174 30.72 23.10 7.16
N PHE A 175 29.75 22.50 7.86
CA PHE A 175 29.96 21.56 8.96
C PHE A 175 29.84 20.10 8.54
N THR A 176 29.83 19.84 7.24
CA THR A 176 29.89 18.48 6.68
C THR A 176 31.32 17.95 6.62
N GLN A 177 32.30 18.82 6.89
CA GLN A 177 33.72 18.49 6.97
C GLN A 177 34.19 18.44 8.43
N ASN A 178 35.21 17.63 8.71
CA ASN A 178 35.91 17.65 10.00
C ASN A 178 37.43 17.78 9.77
N PRO A 179 38.07 18.94 10.07
CA PRO A 179 37.48 20.14 10.69
C PRO A 179 36.49 20.89 9.76
N PRO A 180 35.57 21.70 10.32
CA PRO A 180 34.66 22.51 9.53
C PRO A 180 35.40 23.60 8.75
N ILE A 181 34.85 24.02 7.61
CA ILE A 181 35.48 24.98 6.70
C ILE A 181 34.53 26.10 6.28
N ASP A 182 35.06 27.29 6.02
CA ASP A 182 34.37 28.30 5.23
C ASP A 182 34.71 28.12 3.75
N ARG A 183 33.69 27.80 2.95
CA ARG A 183 33.82 27.60 1.49
C ARG A 183 33.77 28.90 0.70
N SER A 184 33.52 30.04 1.34
CA SER A 184 33.59 31.34 0.66
C SER A 184 35.04 31.69 0.29
N GLU A 185 35.21 32.64 -0.63
CA GLU A 185 36.52 33.18 -1.02
C GLU A 185 37.30 33.79 0.17
N GLN A 186 36.64 34.08 1.30
CA GLN A 186 37.29 34.65 2.48
C GLN A 186 38.00 33.60 3.34
N HIS A 187 37.61 32.32 3.25
CA HIS A 187 38.14 31.23 4.07
C HIS A 187 38.23 31.58 5.56
N LEU A 188 37.14 32.12 6.11
CA LEU A 188 37.08 32.58 7.50
C LEU A 188 37.39 31.42 8.48
N PRO A 189 38.16 31.68 9.56
CA PRO A 189 38.43 30.66 10.55
C PRO A 189 37.16 30.28 11.31
N ILE A 190 37.04 29.00 11.66
CA ILE A 190 35.94 28.46 12.47
C ILE A 190 36.56 27.73 13.66
N SER A 191 36.25 28.15 14.89
CA SER A 191 36.55 27.39 16.11
C SER A 191 35.29 26.76 16.68
N LEU A 192 35.42 25.57 17.29
CA LEU A 192 34.33 24.88 17.98
C LEU A 192 34.55 25.04 19.48
N GLU A 193 33.58 25.60 20.18
CA GLU A 193 33.66 25.95 21.61
C GLU A 193 32.63 25.16 22.43
N ASN A 194 32.87 25.00 23.73
CA ASN A 194 31.94 24.36 24.68
C ASN A 194 31.44 22.98 24.22
N ASP A 195 32.36 22.07 23.89
CA ASP A 195 32.10 20.70 23.42
C ASP A 195 31.31 20.58 22.11
N ALA A 196 31.17 21.68 21.35
CA ALA A 196 30.75 21.62 19.96
C ALA A 196 31.69 20.69 19.17
N GLN A 197 31.11 19.76 18.42
CA GLN A 197 31.90 18.76 17.68
C GLN A 197 31.20 18.35 16.39
N ILE A 198 31.99 17.97 15.40
CA ILE A 198 31.47 17.32 14.20
C ILE A 198 31.22 15.85 14.52
N ILE A 199 29.98 15.40 14.33
CA ILE A 199 29.56 14.00 14.50
C ILE A 199 29.23 13.39 13.15
N THR A 200 29.36 12.07 13.06
CA THR A 200 28.77 11.26 11.99
C THR A 200 27.40 10.75 12.44
N VAL A 201 26.39 10.99 11.63
CA VAL A 201 25.00 10.58 11.85
C VAL A 201 24.68 9.46 10.87
N SER A 202 24.19 8.33 11.38
CA SER A 202 23.90 7.11 10.62
C SER A 202 22.42 6.74 10.82
N PRO A 203 21.54 6.96 9.83
CA PRO A 203 20.15 6.50 9.91
C PRO A 203 20.07 4.99 10.12
N ALA A 204 19.25 4.55 11.06
CA ALA A 204 19.11 3.14 11.40
C ALA A 204 17.80 2.87 12.15
N LEU A 205 17.44 1.59 12.28
CA LEU A 205 16.42 1.15 13.21
C LEU A 205 17.00 1.22 14.63
N PHE A 206 16.37 1.95 15.53
CA PHE A 206 16.61 1.86 16.96
C PHE A 206 15.67 0.83 17.58
N VAL A 207 16.23 -0.14 18.28
CA VAL A 207 15.51 -1.19 19.01
C VAL A 207 15.87 -1.07 20.49
N PRO A 208 14.99 -0.50 21.33
CA PRO A 208 15.20 -0.46 22.77
C PRO A 208 14.67 -1.71 23.47
N SER A 209 15.54 -2.52 24.05
CA SER A 209 15.29 -3.67 24.96
C SER A 209 14.12 -4.59 24.57
N THR A 210 12.87 -4.20 24.83
CA THR A 210 11.67 -5.01 24.55
C THR A 210 11.11 -4.82 23.13
N ALA A 211 11.60 -3.82 22.41
CA ALA A 211 11.15 -3.49 21.06
C ALA A 211 11.53 -4.56 20.03
N TYR A 212 10.77 -4.64 18.95
CA TYR A 212 11.06 -5.54 17.85
C TYR A 212 10.45 -5.07 16.54
N VAL A 213 10.88 -5.74 15.48
CA VAL A 213 10.39 -5.53 14.13
C VAL A 213 9.76 -6.81 13.61
N GLN A 214 8.57 -6.68 13.05
CA GLN A 214 7.80 -7.77 12.45
C GLN A 214 7.57 -7.48 10.97
N PRO A 215 8.37 -8.08 10.07
CA PRO A 215 8.07 -8.08 8.64
C PRO A 215 6.67 -8.67 8.38
N LEU A 216 5.81 -7.93 7.67
CA LEU A 216 4.43 -8.34 7.41
C LEU A 216 4.36 -8.98 6.03
N GLN A 217 3.64 -10.11 5.90
CA GLN A 217 3.49 -10.87 4.64
C GLN A 217 4.79 -11.52 4.14
N ASP A 218 5.83 -11.58 4.98
CA ASP A 218 7.13 -12.20 4.66
C ASP A 218 7.24 -13.65 5.15
N GLU A 219 6.12 -14.36 5.27
CA GLU A 219 6.05 -15.76 5.69
C GLU A 219 6.90 -16.70 4.82
N ALA A 220 7.17 -16.33 3.57
CA ALA A 220 8.04 -17.09 2.67
C ALA A 220 9.55 -16.86 2.91
N ILE A 221 9.95 -15.86 3.72
CA ILE A 221 11.35 -15.55 4.01
C ILE A 221 11.83 -16.46 5.14
N ASN A 222 12.25 -17.66 4.77
CA ASN A 222 12.36 -18.76 5.72
C ASN A 222 13.72 -19.47 5.71
N PRO A 223 14.83 -18.77 6.07
CA PRO A 223 16.16 -19.37 6.10
C PRO A 223 16.21 -20.49 7.16
N GLY A 224 16.60 -21.70 6.77
CA GLY A 224 16.67 -22.83 7.68
C GLY A 224 15.29 -23.39 8.06
N GLY A 225 14.24 -23.11 7.28
CA GLY A 225 12.92 -23.72 7.48
C GLY A 225 12.82 -25.17 6.97
N PHE A 226 13.80 -25.61 6.18
CA PHE A 226 13.85 -26.95 5.62
C PHE A 226 15.05 -27.74 6.15
N GLN A 227 15.00 -29.07 6.04
CA GLN A 227 15.96 -29.95 6.71
C GLN A 227 17.43 -29.62 6.44
N ASN A 228 17.80 -29.21 5.22
CA ASN A 228 19.18 -28.88 4.82
C ASN A 228 19.24 -27.73 3.79
N ASP A 229 18.27 -26.81 3.78
CA ASP A 229 18.31 -25.68 2.85
C ASP A 229 19.50 -24.77 3.11
N ALA A 230 20.19 -24.35 2.04
CA ALA A 230 21.28 -23.41 2.16
C ALA A 230 20.74 -22.01 2.40
N TYR A 231 21.42 -21.22 3.24
CA TYR A 231 21.02 -19.84 3.51
C TYR A 231 22.17 -18.97 3.97
N THR A 232 21.95 -17.65 3.90
CA THR A 232 22.77 -16.64 4.59
C THR A 232 21.88 -15.59 5.23
N VAL A 233 22.19 -15.21 6.46
CA VAL A 233 21.65 -14.00 7.10
C VAL A 233 22.82 -13.09 7.45
N GLN A 234 22.83 -11.86 6.95
CA GLN A 234 23.88 -10.87 7.19
C GLN A 234 23.29 -9.55 7.67
N THR A 235 23.88 -8.95 8.69
CA THR A 235 23.35 -7.73 9.32
C THR A 235 24.45 -6.78 9.77
N TRP A 236 24.16 -5.47 9.73
CA TRP A 236 24.95 -4.43 10.36
C TRP A 236 24.25 -3.97 11.64
N VAL A 237 24.93 -4.10 12.78
CA VAL A 237 24.39 -3.82 14.11
C VAL A 237 25.32 -2.92 14.94
N TYR A 238 24.74 -2.09 15.80
CA TYR A 238 25.42 -1.31 16.82
C TYR A 238 24.81 -1.61 18.19
N ILE A 239 25.58 -2.10 19.15
CA ILE A 239 25.08 -2.46 20.48
C ILE A 239 25.34 -1.32 21.47
N ASN A 240 24.31 -0.85 22.17
CA ASN A 240 24.43 0.27 23.11
C ASN A 240 24.90 -0.17 24.50
N SER A 241 24.38 -1.29 24.99
CA SER A 241 24.62 -1.71 26.38
C SER A 241 24.73 -3.22 26.55
N ARG A 242 25.10 -3.61 27.78
CA ARG A 242 25.18 -4.99 28.24
C ARG A 242 24.06 -5.32 29.24
N ILE A 243 22.91 -4.66 29.10
CA ILE A 243 21.81 -4.80 30.07
C ILE A 243 21.22 -6.22 30.04
N SER A 244 21.06 -6.83 28.86
CA SER A 244 20.61 -8.22 28.74
C SER A 244 21.77 -9.17 28.44
N PRO A 245 21.86 -10.35 29.09
CA PRO A 245 22.86 -11.35 28.77
C PRO A 245 22.68 -11.94 27.37
N LYS A 246 21.48 -11.85 26.77
CA LYS A 246 21.19 -12.26 25.38
C LYS A 246 20.53 -11.14 24.59
N GLN A 247 20.93 -10.97 23.34
CA GLN A 247 20.32 -9.99 22.43
C GLN A 247 20.10 -10.58 21.04
N PHE A 248 18.85 -10.73 20.64
CA PHE A 248 18.47 -11.34 19.37
C PHE A 248 18.47 -10.32 18.22
N LEU A 249 19.05 -10.71 17.08
CA LEU A 249 19.15 -9.85 15.89
C LEU A 249 18.13 -10.27 14.83
N PHE A 250 17.98 -11.57 14.61
CA PHE A 250 17.08 -12.16 13.62
C PHE A 250 16.62 -13.54 14.09
N VAL A 251 15.32 -13.82 13.98
CA VAL A 251 14.69 -15.10 14.33
C VAL A 251 13.56 -15.38 13.35
N ASN A 252 13.53 -16.54 12.68
CA ASN A 252 12.43 -16.89 11.76
C ASN A 252 11.50 -18.01 12.25
N SER A 253 11.76 -18.60 13.43
CA SER A 253 10.88 -19.57 14.07
C SER A 253 11.01 -19.54 15.61
N ASP A 254 10.10 -20.22 16.30
CA ASP A 254 10.08 -20.34 17.75
C ASP A 254 11.32 -21.09 18.24
N LEU A 255 12.07 -20.49 19.15
CA LEU A 255 13.38 -20.99 19.61
C LEU A 255 13.30 -22.37 20.27
N GLU A 256 12.13 -22.74 20.84
CA GLU A 256 11.94 -24.02 21.51
C GLU A 256 11.69 -25.16 20.49
N ARG A 257 11.39 -24.83 19.22
CA ARG A 257 11.06 -25.81 18.18
C ARG A 257 12.28 -26.20 17.35
N ASP A 258 12.33 -27.45 16.90
CA ASP A 258 13.39 -27.97 16.02
C ASP A 258 13.22 -27.55 14.55
N THR A 259 13.06 -26.24 14.32
CA THR A 259 12.87 -25.63 12.99
C THR A 259 13.44 -24.21 12.96
N GLY A 260 13.82 -23.72 11.77
CA GLY A 260 14.32 -22.36 11.58
C GLY A 260 15.72 -22.12 12.13
N MET A 261 16.06 -20.84 12.26
CA MET A 261 17.33 -20.34 12.74
C MET A 261 17.19 -19.07 13.56
N ALA A 262 18.20 -18.80 14.38
CA ALA A 262 18.34 -17.53 15.07
C ALA A 262 19.80 -17.03 15.04
N LEU A 263 19.98 -15.74 14.80
CA LEU A 263 21.24 -15.02 14.94
C LEU A 263 21.13 -14.08 16.15
N PHE A 264 21.97 -14.31 17.16
CA PHE A 264 21.91 -13.55 18.41
C PHE A 264 23.28 -13.41 19.07
N LEU A 265 23.31 -12.61 20.12
CA LEU A 265 24.48 -12.33 20.94
C LEU A 265 24.28 -12.89 22.34
N GLU A 266 25.33 -13.45 22.93
CA GLU A 266 25.34 -13.90 24.32
C GLU A 266 26.58 -13.37 25.05
N LEU A 267 26.39 -12.77 26.22
CA LEU A 267 27.47 -12.16 26.99
C LEU A 267 28.37 -13.27 27.58
N ASP A 268 29.65 -13.24 27.24
CA ASP A 268 30.64 -14.09 27.90
C ASP A 268 31.01 -13.49 29.26
N GLU A 269 30.65 -14.19 30.34
CA GLU A 269 30.83 -13.74 31.73
C GLU A 269 32.30 -13.49 32.07
N MET A 270 33.25 -14.13 31.38
CA MET A 270 34.68 -13.95 31.63
C MET A 270 35.25 -12.69 30.98
N SER A 271 35.01 -12.49 29.69
CA SER A 271 35.53 -11.34 28.95
C SER A 271 34.66 -10.09 29.05
N MET A 272 33.43 -10.23 29.56
CA MET A 272 32.40 -9.20 29.55
C MET A 272 32.12 -8.65 28.15
N ASN A 273 32.35 -9.46 27.10
CA ASN A 273 32.07 -9.13 25.71
C ASN A 273 31.05 -10.10 25.13
N TYR A 274 30.35 -9.69 24.07
CA TYR A 274 29.38 -10.57 23.44
C TYR A 274 30.07 -11.58 22.52
N LYS A 275 29.60 -12.82 22.58
CA LYS A 275 29.81 -13.85 21.57
C LYS A 275 28.65 -13.82 20.59
N VAL A 276 28.96 -13.98 19.31
CA VAL A 276 27.97 -14.22 18.25
C VAL A 276 27.57 -15.69 18.28
N LYS A 277 26.27 -15.95 18.22
CA LYS A 277 25.64 -17.27 18.25
C LYS A 277 24.77 -17.44 17.02
N SER A 278 24.91 -18.58 16.34
CA SER A 278 23.99 -19.01 15.29
C SER A 278 23.32 -20.30 15.74
N GLN A 279 22.02 -20.25 15.98
CA GLN A 279 21.20 -21.40 16.31
C GLN A 279 20.51 -21.93 15.05
N ARG A 280 20.36 -23.24 14.97
CA ARG A 280 19.60 -23.94 13.94
C ARG A 280 18.86 -25.12 14.57
N GLY A 281 17.52 -25.05 14.63
CA GLY A 281 16.70 -25.96 15.44
C GLY A 281 16.51 -25.49 16.89
N SER A 282 16.09 -26.39 17.78
CA SER A 282 15.66 -26.05 19.15
C SER A 282 16.84 -25.63 20.05
N ASP A 283 16.61 -24.65 20.93
CA ASP A 283 17.56 -24.21 21.95
C ASP A 283 17.73 -25.22 23.12
N ALA A 284 16.91 -26.28 23.16
CA ALA A 284 16.99 -27.35 24.14
C ALA A 284 18.29 -28.19 24.03
N SER A 285 19.01 -28.10 22.91
CA SER A 285 20.27 -28.80 22.67
C SER A 285 21.40 -27.83 22.36
N ALA A 286 22.51 -27.93 23.11
CA ALA A 286 23.71 -27.14 22.84
C ALA A 286 24.34 -27.48 21.48
N ASP A 287 24.09 -28.68 20.95
CA ASP A 287 24.59 -29.12 19.64
C ASP A 287 23.93 -28.34 18.47
N ASN A 288 22.81 -27.66 18.72
CA ASN A 288 22.10 -26.83 17.75
C ASN A 288 22.61 -25.37 17.71
N ILE A 289 23.65 -25.03 18.48
CA ILE A 289 24.13 -23.65 18.61
C ILE A 289 25.63 -23.56 18.31
N LEU A 290 25.99 -22.86 17.24
CA LEU A 290 27.37 -22.52 16.94
C LEU A 290 27.77 -21.22 17.66
N THR A 291 28.92 -21.24 18.33
CA THR A 291 29.47 -20.09 19.07
C THR A 291 30.77 -19.61 18.45
N SER A 292 30.88 -18.30 18.22
CA SER A 292 32.10 -17.65 17.72
C SER A 292 33.33 -17.79 18.65
N ASN A 293 34.51 -17.90 18.05
CA ASN A 293 35.82 -17.80 18.69
C ASN A 293 36.15 -16.36 19.06
N GLY A 294 35.84 -15.41 18.18
CA GLY A 294 35.95 -13.98 18.42
C GLY A 294 34.93 -13.47 19.45
N SER A 295 35.09 -12.22 19.88
CA SER A 295 34.11 -11.52 20.71
C SER A 295 33.93 -10.11 20.16
N ILE A 296 32.73 -9.56 20.30
CA ILE A 296 32.41 -8.22 19.83
C ILE A 296 32.28 -7.24 20.99
N THR A 297 32.75 -6.01 20.77
CA THR A 297 32.66 -4.91 21.75
C THR A 297 31.49 -4.00 21.41
N ILE A 298 30.78 -3.52 22.43
CA ILE A 298 29.68 -2.56 22.27
C ILE A 298 30.18 -1.19 21.78
N ASN A 299 29.25 -0.30 21.43
CA ASN A 299 29.50 1.07 21.00
C ASN A 299 30.28 1.26 19.69
N LYS A 300 30.12 0.32 18.75
CA LYS A 300 30.59 0.45 17.37
C LYS A 300 29.69 -0.33 16.43
N TRP A 301 29.67 0.06 15.15
CA TRP A 301 29.03 -0.72 14.09
C TRP A 301 29.85 -1.97 13.79
N ILE A 302 29.16 -3.10 13.64
CA ILE A 302 29.75 -4.42 13.41
C ILE A 302 28.91 -5.13 12.36
N ASN A 303 29.57 -5.77 11.39
CA ASN A 303 28.89 -6.63 10.43
C ASN A 303 28.95 -8.08 10.92
N LEU A 304 27.79 -8.74 10.98
CA LEU A 304 27.67 -10.13 11.41
C LEU A 304 26.96 -10.93 10.33
N ALA A 305 27.48 -12.12 10.00
CA ALA A 305 26.80 -13.03 9.10
C ALA A 305 26.84 -14.47 9.61
N THR A 306 25.80 -15.23 9.27
CA THR A 306 25.78 -16.69 9.40
C THR A 306 25.38 -17.33 8.08
N THR A 307 26.08 -18.40 7.69
CA THR A 307 25.85 -19.14 6.44
C THR A 307 25.74 -20.63 6.73
N PHE A 308 24.80 -21.30 6.07
CA PHE A 308 24.71 -22.76 6.09
C PHE A 308 24.67 -23.31 4.67
N ASP A 309 25.63 -24.16 4.30
CA ASP A 309 25.79 -24.70 2.94
C ASP A 309 25.04 -26.02 2.68
N GLY A 310 24.21 -26.46 3.64
CA GLY A 310 23.58 -27.78 3.67
C GLY A 310 24.34 -28.81 4.51
N VAL A 311 25.57 -28.51 4.94
CA VAL A 311 26.42 -29.37 5.79
C VAL A 311 27.06 -28.60 6.93
N ASN A 312 27.69 -27.46 6.65
CA ASN A 312 28.46 -26.67 7.60
C ASN A 312 27.75 -25.35 7.92
N LEU A 313 27.63 -25.04 9.22
CA LEU A 313 27.21 -23.74 9.72
C LEU A 313 28.46 -22.90 9.99
N SER A 314 28.47 -21.65 9.55
CA SER A 314 29.62 -20.74 9.68
C SER A 314 29.21 -19.37 10.19
N ILE A 315 30.05 -18.74 11.01
CA ILE A 315 29.85 -17.37 11.51
C ILE A 315 30.99 -16.48 11.00
N TYR A 316 30.63 -15.27 10.57
CA TYR A 316 31.54 -14.23 10.13
C TYR A 316 31.40 -12.98 11.00
N ILE A 317 32.52 -12.35 11.34
CA ILE A 317 32.59 -11.09 12.07
C ILE A 317 33.39 -10.09 11.22
N ASP A 318 32.79 -8.94 10.93
CA ASP A 318 33.34 -7.90 10.06
C ASP A 318 33.83 -8.46 8.71
N GLY A 319 33.03 -9.36 8.13
CA GLY A 319 33.27 -9.97 6.81
C GLY A 319 34.33 -11.08 6.80
N VAL A 320 34.94 -11.41 7.94
CA VAL A 320 35.97 -12.45 8.06
C VAL A 320 35.38 -13.70 8.70
N LEU A 321 35.69 -14.88 8.16
CA LEU A 321 35.27 -16.17 8.73
C LEU A 321 35.89 -16.38 10.11
N ASP A 322 35.06 -16.59 11.14
CA ASP A 322 35.50 -16.77 12.52
C ASP A 322 35.47 -18.25 12.96
N ILE A 323 34.41 -18.98 12.60
CA ILE A 323 34.26 -20.41 12.90
C ILE A 323 33.34 -21.09 11.89
N THR A 324 33.61 -22.38 11.63
CA THR A 324 32.76 -23.25 10.81
C THR A 324 32.74 -24.66 11.40
N GLN A 325 31.57 -25.30 11.45
CA GLN A 325 31.39 -26.66 11.98
C GLN A 325 30.26 -27.41 11.25
N PRO A 326 30.34 -28.76 11.14
CA PRO A 326 29.27 -29.56 10.56
C PRO A 326 28.05 -29.59 11.50
N PHE A 327 26.86 -29.41 10.94
CA PHE A 327 25.58 -29.44 11.65
C PHE A 327 24.66 -30.50 11.04
N LEU A 328 23.88 -31.17 11.88
CA LEU A 328 22.90 -32.15 11.42
C LEU A 328 21.67 -31.47 10.80
N PRO A 329 20.91 -32.19 9.94
CA PRO A 329 19.62 -31.71 9.46
C PRO A 329 18.66 -31.39 10.62
N ILE A 330 17.88 -30.32 10.51
CA ILE A 330 16.80 -30.03 11.48
C ILE A 330 15.68 -31.06 11.34
N ALA A 331 15.06 -31.41 12.46
CA ALA A 331 14.09 -32.51 12.51
C ALA A 331 12.71 -32.12 11.97
N LEU A 332 12.30 -30.86 12.11
CA LEU A 332 11.00 -30.37 11.65
C LEU A 332 11.15 -29.47 10.44
N ILE A 333 10.23 -29.61 9.49
CA ILE A 333 10.06 -28.70 8.37
C ILE A 333 8.96 -27.73 8.73
N GLU A 334 9.17 -26.46 8.41
CA GLU A 334 8.17 -25.42 8.54
C GLU A 334 8.16 -24.61 7.25
N ASP A 335 7.05 -24.60 6.54
CA ASP A 335 6.97 -23.96 5.21
C ASP A 335 6.87 -22.43 5.29
N ASN A 336 6.49 -21.89 6.47
CA ASN A 336 6.25 -20.46 6.68
C ASN A 336 6.99 -19.96 7.92
N SER A 337 7.80 -18.90 7.78
CA SER A 337 8.50 -18.26 8.90
C SER A 337 7.56 -17.47 9.80
N ASN A 338 7.90 -17.42 11.09
CA ASN A 338 7.41 -16.40 12.03
C ASN A 338 8.56 -15.43 12.36
N LEU A 339 8.80 -14.49 11.45
CA LEU A 339 9.99 -13.65 11.42
C LEU A 339 9.91 -12.46 12.39
N LEU A 340 10.90 -12.34 13.27
CA LEU A 340 11.20 -11.18 14.10
C LEU A 340 12.64 -10.70 13.87
N ILE A 341 12.82 -9.38 13.88
CA ILE A 341 14.11 -8.72 13.91
C ILE A 341 14.21 -7.96 15.24
N GLY A 342 15.31 -8.16 15.97
CA GLY A 342 15.57 -7.48 17.25
C GLY A 342 14.97 -8.14 18.50
N ALA A 343 14.26 -9.27 18.40
CA ALA A 343 13.75 -10.00 19.57
C ALA A 343 13.69 -11.51 19.35
N ALA A 344 13.58 -12.24 20.47
CA ALA A 344 13.34 -13.67 20.48
C ALA A 344 11.85 -14.00 20.32
N LEU A 345 11.59 -15.23 19.86
CA LEU A 345 10.25 -15.80 19.73
C LEU A 345 10.18 -17.10 20.53
N THR A 346 9.34 -17.15 21.56
CA THR A 346 9.11 -18.37 22.35
C THR A 346 7.61 -18.58 22.57
N GLN A 347 7.14 -19.81 22.46
CA GLN A 347 5.72 -20.16 22.59
C GLN A 347 4.81 -19.33 21.65
N GLY A 348 5.30 -19.05 20.45
CA GLY A 348 4.65 -18.24 19.42
C GLY A 348 4.50 -16.76 19.77
N ARG A 349 5.24 -16.24 20.74
CA ARG A 349 5.16 -14.85 21.21
C ARG A 349 6.52 -14.17 21.25
N PRO A 350 6.63 -12.89 20.85
CA PRO A 350 7.85 -12.11 21.05
C PRO A 350 8.21 -12.02 22.53
N THR A 351 9.48 -12.20 22.87
CA THR A 351 9.98 -12.01 24.24
C THR A 351 10.83 -10.75 24.32
N GLY A 352 10.39 -9.79 25.13
CA GLY A 352 11.13 -8.55 25.35
C GLY A 352 12.29 -8.65 26.34
N ALA A 353 12.46 -9.78 27.03
CA ALA A 353 13.53 -9.96 28.02
C ALA A 353 14.93 -10.07 27.38
N ASP A 354 15.01 -10.59 26.15
CA ASP A 354 16.26 -10.82 25.42
C ASP A 354 16.32 -10.03 24.10
N GLY A 355 15.51 -8.97 23.98
CA GLY A 355 15.55 -8.12 22.79
C GLY A 355 16.81 -7.27 22.72
N LEU A 356 17.10 -6.81 21.51
CA LEU A 356 18.24 -5.96 21.19
C LEU A 356 18.13 -4.62 21.96
N ASP A 357 19.24 -4.14 22.50
CA ASP A 357 19.42 -2.75 22.90
C ASP A 357 20.50 -2.10 22.02
N GLY A 358 20.05 -1.54 20.91
CA GLY A 358 20.98 -1.12 19.86
C GLY A 358 20.30 -0.61 18.60
N TYR A 359 21.11 -0.51 17.54
CA TYR A 359 20.68 -0.09 16.22
C TYR A 359 20.97 -1.18 15.18
N ILE A 360 20.08 -1.32 14.19
CA ILE A 360 20.29 -2.17 13.01
C ILE A 360 20.17 -1.27 11.77
N SER A 361 21.17 -1.27 10.90
CA SER A 361 21.08 -0.49 9.65
C SER A 361 20.50 -1.32 8.50
N ARG A 362 20.81 -2.62 8.44
CA ARG A 362 20.40 -3.50 7.35
C ARG A 362 20.39 -4.98 7.78
N VAL A 363 19.45 -5.76 7.27
CA VAL A 363 19.45 -7.23 7.31
C VAL A 363 19.20 -7.78 5.91
N ASP A 364 20.11 -8.63 5.43
CA ASP A 364 20.00 -9.32 4.15
C ASP A 364 19.80 -10.82 4.39
N VAL A 365 18.83 -11.42 3.69
CA VAL A 365 18.53 -12.85 3.75
C VAL A 365 18.67 -13.46 2.36
N TRP A 366 19.38 -14.57 2.28
CA TRP A 366 19.65 -15.30 1.05
C TRP A 366 19.24 -16.75 1.18
N ASP A 367 18.72 -17.36 0.11
CA ASP A 367 18.51 -18.82 -0.04
C ASP A 367 19.75 -19.53 -0.59
N LYS A 368 20.91 -18.91 -0.41
CA LYS A 368 22.24 -19.41 -0.76
C LYS A 368 23.20 -19.19 0.40
N ALA A 369 24.10 -20.14 0.64
CA ALA A 369 25.30 -19.92 1.43
C ALA A 369 26.29 -19.05 0.65
N LEU A 370 26.46 -17.80 1.08
CA LEU A 370 27.44 -16.89 0.50
C LEU A 370 28.86 -17.36 0.80
N SER A 371 29.74 -17.24 -0.18
CA SER A 371 31.18 -17.40 0.01
C SER A 371 31.75 -16.26 0.86
N GLU A 372 32.92 -16.47 1.47
CA GLU A 372 33.62 -15.44 2.25
C GLU A 372 33.82 -14.13 1.46
N SER A 373 34.15 -14.23 0.16
CA SER A 373 34.27 -13.06 -0.71
C SER A 373 32.95 -12.34 -0.93
N GLU A 374 31.83 -13.07 -1.03
CA GLU A 374 30.50 -12.46 -1.17
C GLU A 374 30.05 -11.82 0.14
N VAL A 375 30.29 -12.45 1.29
CA VAL A 375 30.01 -11.85 2.61
C VAL A 375 30.79 -10.55 2.78
N LEU A 376 32.07 -10.53 2.43
CA LEU A 376 32.90 -9.32 2.48
C LEU A 376 32.44 -8.26 1.46
N GLN A 377 32.04 -8.67 0.26
CA GLN A 377 31.50 -7.76 -0.74
C GLN A 377 30.23 -7.08 -0.22
N PHE A 378 29.24 -7.86 0.20
CA PHE A 378 27.94 -7.34 0.65
C PHE A 378 28.03 -6.66 2.01
N MET A 379 29.07 -6.90 2.82
CA MET A 379 29.35 -6.04 3.97
C MET A 379 29.62 -4.59 3.54
N ASN A 380 30.36 -4.40 2.45
CA ASN A 380 30.82 -3.09 1.97
C ASN A 380 29.85 -2.41 1.00
N GLU A 381 28.99 -3.19 0.35
CA GLU A 381 28.07 -2.73 -0.68
C GLU A 381 26.66 -3.24 -0.39
N VAL A 382 25.64 -2.39 -0.56
CA VAL A 382 24.25 -2.84 -0.48
C VAL A 382 23.99 -3.73 -1.70
N PRO A 383 23.49 -4.98 -1.53
CA PRO A 383 23.17 -5.81 -2.68
C PRO A 383 22.08 -5.16 -3.52
N ASP A 384 22.28 -5.12 -4.84
CA ASP A 384 21.30 -4.56 -5.77
C ASP A 384 20.02 -5.42 -5.77
N VAL A 385 18.84 -4.82 -5.96
CA VAL A 385 17.59 -5.58 -6.15
C VAL A 385 17.16 -5.56 -7.62
N PRO A 386 17.08 -6.70 -8.33
CA PRO A 386 17.18 -8.08 -7.81
C PRO A 386 18.60 -8.65 -7.97
N THR A 387 19.22 -9.09 -6.87
CA THR A 387 20.37 -10.00 -6.91
C THR A 387 19.83 -11.43 -6.82
N GLU A 388 20.40 -12.34 -7.62
CA GLU A 388 20.02 -13.75 -7.58
C GLU A 388 20.23 -14.33 -6.18
N ASN A 389 19.30 -15.16 -5.71
CA ASN A 389 19.30 -15.79 -4.39
C ASN A 389 19.13 -14.83 -3.18
N LEU A 390 18.91 -13.53 -3.42
CA LEU A 390 18.53 -12.58 -2.36
C LEU A 390 17.02 -12.67 -2.14
N THR A 391 16.58 -13.19 -1.00
CA THR A 391 15.16 -13.39 -0.69
C THR A 391 14.56 -12.23 0.10
N ALA A 392 15.35 -11.56 0.94
CA ALA A 392 14.93 -10.32 1.60
C ALA A 392 16.07 -9.32 1.79
N ASN A 393 15.73 -8.03 1.70
CA ASN A 393 16.62 -6.93 2.05
C ASN A 393 15.85 -5.90 2.91
N TYR A 394 16.06 -5.96 4.22
CA TYR A 394 15.48 -5.03 5.18
C TYR A 394 16.45 -3.88 5.41
N ASN A 395 16.30 -2.80 4.64
CA ASN A 395 17.16 -1.62 4.76
C ASN A 395 16.49 -0.54 5.63
N PHE A 396 17.03 -0.33 6.83
CA PHE A 396 16.52 0.64 7.81
C PHE A 396 17.11 2.04 7.66
N MET A 397 17.97 2.25 6.67
CA MET A 397 18.53 3.56 6.34
C MET A 397 17.60 4.38 5.41
N VAL A 398 16.46 3.82 5.01
CA VAL A 398 15.51 4.44 4.08
C VAL A 398 14.09 4.47 4.66
N SER A 399 13.30 5.48 4.27
CA SER A 399 11.90 5.63 4.66
C SER A 399 11.00 5.82 3.43
N PRO A 400 9.83 5.14 3.35
CA PRO A 400 9.32 4.16 4.31
C PRO A 400 10.14 2.86 4.28
N VAL A 401 10.29 2.24 5.45
CA VAL A 401 11.04 0.97 5.59
C VAL A 401 10.22 -0.17 5.00
N ARG A 402 10.84 -0.98 4.14
CA ARG A 402 10.23 -2.13 3.46
C ARG A 402 11.28 -3.22 3.24
N ASN A 403 10.81 -4.43 2.98
CA ASN A 403 11.63 -5.43 2.31
C ASN A 403 11.83 -4.97 0.84
N LEU A 404 13.05 -4.64 0.45
CA LEU A 404 13.32 -4.10 -0.89
C LEU A 404 13.15 -5.14 -2.00
N VAL A 405 13.17 -6.45 -1.69
CA VAL A 405 13.03 -7.52 -2.69
C VAL A 405 11.61 -7.63 -3.21
N ASN A 406 10.61 -7.61 -2.32
CA ASN A 406 9.20 -7.83 -2.64
C ASN A 406 8.28 -6.62 -2.36
N GLY A 407 8.79 -5.58 -1.68
CA GLY A 407 8.04 -4.37 -1.34
C GLY A 407 7.13 -4.49 -0.11
N HIS A 408 7.16 -5.63 0.59
CA HIS A 408 6.30 -5.86 1.75
C HIS A 408 6.59 -4.88 2.90
N PRO A 409 5.55 -4.47 3.64
CA PRO A 409 5.69 -3.51 4.73
C PRO A 409 6.34 -4.14 5.97
N ILE A 410 6.97 -3.30 6.78
CA ILE A 410 7.59 -3.68 8.04
C ILE A 410 6.80 -3.08 9.20
N GLY A 411 6.38 -3.90 10.15
CA GLY A 411 5.80 -3.47 11.42
C GLY A 411 6.87 -3.14 12.44
N LEU A 412 6.80 -1.97 13.05
CA LEU A 412 7.64 -1.56 14.19
C LEU A 412 6.81 -1.67 15.47
N ALA A 413 7.26 -2.43 16.46
CA ALA A 413 6.51 -2.74 17.67
C ALA A 413 7.27 -2.32 18.94
N ASP A 414 6.52 -2.08 20.02
CA ASP A 414 7.00 -1.86 21.39
C ASP A 414 8.13 -0.81 21.53
N GLY A 415 8.06 0.24 20.71
CA GLY A 415 8.99 1.37 20.75
C GLY A 415 10.14 1.29 19.75
N ALA A 416 10.16 0.29 18.86
CA ALA A 416 11.04 0.29 17.70
C ALA A 416 10.74 1.52 16.83
N VAL A 417 11.77 2.28 16.48
CA VAL A 417 11.65 3.50 15.68
C VAL A 417 12.82 3.65 14.73
N ILE A 418 12.60 4.30 13.59
CA ILE A 418 13.71 4.77 12.75
C ILE A 418 14.28 6.03 13.38
N ASP A 419 15.56 5.98 13.71
CA ASP A 419 16.30 7.05 14.36
C ASP A 419 17.71 7.10 13.76
N CYS A 420 18.62 7.86 14.37
CA CYS A 420 20.01 7.96 13.95
C CYS A 420 20.96 7.54 15.05
N GLN A 421 21.87 6.62 14.73
CA GLN A 421 23.06 6.37 15.53
C GLN A 421 24.04 7.52 15.31
N THR A 422 24.66 8.04 16.38
CA THR A 422 25.65 9.13 16.28
C THR A 422 27.00 8.72 16.85
N SER A 423 28.08 9.13 16.19
CA SER A 423 29.46 8.89 16.64
C SER A 423 30.35 10.09 16.33
N LYS A 424 31.52 10.20 16.97
CA LYS A 424 32.48 11.26 16.65
C LYS A 424 32.96 11.11 15.21
N ALA A 425 32.93 12.18 14.43
CA ALA A 425 33.42 12.14 13.05
C ALA A 425 34.94 11.98 13.02
N ALA A 426 35.46 11.10 12.16
CA ALA A 426 36.89 11.01 11.91
C ALA A 426 37.39 12.27 11.17
N PRO A 427 38.64 12.73 11.40
CA PRO A 427 39.24 13.81 10.62
C PRO A 427 39.35 13.41 9.14
N GLN A 428 38.86 14.26 8.24
CA GLN A 428 38.97 14.03 6.80
C GLN A 428 40.32 14.57 6.31
N ALA A 429 41.17 13.70 5.77
CA ALA A 429 42.30 14.13 4.98
C ALA A 429 41.75 14.77 3.70
N GLY A 430 42.15 16.01 3.40
CA GLY A 430 41.63 16.79 2.27
C GLY A 430 41.58 15.96 0.99
N SER A 431 40.38 15.49 0.64
CA SER A 431 40.12 14.88 -0.64
C SER A 431 39.51 15.96 -1.50
N ASP A 432 40.33 16.57 -2.35
CA ASP A 432 39.83 17.04 -3.63
C ASP A 432 39.04 15.87 -4.22
N LYS A 433 37.71 16.03 -4.31
CA LYS A 433 36.90 15.15 -5.14
C LYS A 433 37.29 15.47 -6.58
N THR A 434 38.43 14.95 -7.03
CA THR A 434 38.68 14.78 -8.45
C THR A 434 37.62 13.83 -8.96
N GLU A 435 36.70 14.41 -9.73
CA GLU A 435 35.76 13.73 -10.59
C GLU A 435 36.45 12.53 -11.27
N PRO A 436 35.81 11.35 -11.34
CA PRO A 436 36.43 10.16 -11.95
C PRO A 436 36.94 10.49 -13.35
N GLU A 437 38.13 9.98 -13.71
CA GLU A 437 38.92 10.27 -14.92
C GLU A 437 38.24 10.02 -16.29
N LEU A 438 36.92 9.84 -16.34
CA LEU A 438 36.19 9.29 -17.48
C LEU A 438 35.63 10.35 -18.48
N TYR A 439 35.83 11.64 -18.21
CA TYR A 439 35.20 12.79 -18.93
C TYR A 439 36.18 13.72 -19.68
N LYS A 440 37.48 13.46 -19.68
CA LYS A 440 38.52 14.35 -20.26
C LYS A 440 38.48 14.50 -21.78
N ASP A 441 37.75 13.66 -22.51
CA ASP A 441 37.83 13.58 -23.98
C ASP A 441 36.84 14.49 -24.73
N ILE A 442 35.91 15.18 -24.04
CA ILE A 442 34.91 16.05 -24.67
C ILE A 442 35.14 17.50 -24.29
N SER A 443 35.65 18.29 -25.24
CA SER A 443 35.97 19.71 -25.00
C SER A 443 34.71 20.61 -24.98
N PRO A 444 34.78 21.80 -24.34
CA PRO A 444 33.70 22.79 -24.38
C PRO A 444 33.28 23.19 -25.81
N GLU A 445 34.22 23.24 -26.76
CA GLU A 445 33.94 23.51 -28.17
C GLU A 445 33.11 22.38 -28.79
N MET A 446 33.39 21.14 -28.43
CA MET A 446 32.63 19.98 -28.89
C MET A 446 31.19 20.00 -28.34
N LEU A 447 31.00 20.34 -27.06
CA LEU A 447 29.67 20.54 -26.47
C LEU A 447 28.86 21.65 -27.16
N GLN A 448 29.51 22.76 -27.52
CA GLN A 448 28.86 23.81 -28.31
C GLN A 448 28.49 23.31 -29.71
N SER A 449 29.34 22.49 -30.35
CA SER A 449 29.03 21.90 -31.65
C SER A 449 27.79 20.98 -31.59
N PHE A 450 27.65 20.19 -30.52
CA PHE A 450 26.47 19.36 -30.28
C PHE A 450 25.22 20.20 -30.07
N ARG A 451 25.31 21.30 -29.31
CA ARG A 451 24.21 22.25 -29.16
C ARG A 451 23.80 22.85 -30.50
N ARG A 452 24.77 23.11 -31.40
CA ARG A 452 24.48 23.61 -32.75
C ARG A 452 23.82 22.60 -33.68
N SER A 453 23.95 21.31 -33.40
CA SER A 453 23.35 20.23 -34.19
C SER A 453 21.86 19.99 -33.91
N ILE A 454 21.31 20.61 -32.85
CA ILE A 454 19.90 20.43 -32.46
C ILE A 454 18.98 20.89 -33.60
N ASN A 455 18.15 19.97 -34.09
CA ASN A 455 17.14 20.23 -35.12
C ASN A 455 15.85 19.42 -34.83
N PHE A 456 14.73 19.93 -35.34
CA PHE A 456 13.38 19.35 -35.14
C PHE A 456 12.65 19.09 -36.47
N ASP A 457 13.37 19.06 -37.60
CA ASP A 457 12.78 18.98 -38.95
C ASP A 457 11.82 17.80 -39.11
N ASN A 458 12.15 16.65 -38.52
CA ASN A 458 11.31 15.45 -38.59
C ASN A 458 9.96 15.61 -37.88
N VAL A 459 9.88 16.45 -36.84
CA VAL A 459 8.62 16.76 -36.15
C VAL A 459 7.64 17.45 -37.12
N PHE A 460 8.14 18.34 -37.98
CA PHE A 460 7.31 19.11 -38.91
C PHE A 460 6.94 18.37 -40.21
N LYS A 461 7.63 17.25 -40.52
CA LYS A 461 7.28 16.39 -41.66
C LYS A 461 6.00 15.58 -41.42
N VAL A 462 5.54 15.46 -40.17
CA VAL A 462 4.33 14.74 -39.79
C VAL A 462 3.09 15.62 -40.07
N LYS A 463 2.39 15.36 -41.20
CA LYS A 463 1.05 15.85 -41.60
C LYS A 463 0.61 17.23 -41.03
N GLY A 464 1.33 18.31 -41.36
CA GLY A 464 0.79 19.68 -41.44
C GLY A 464 0.29 20.33 -40.13
N ASN A 465 1.10 20.31 -39.06
CA ASN A 465 0.83 20.97 -37.76
C ASN A 465 -0.38 20.46 -36.95
N LYS A 466 -1.07 19.38 -37.40
CA LYS A 466 -2.13 18.73 -36.61
C LYS A 466 -1.71 18.31 -35.19
N PRO A 467 -0.51 17.74 -34.96
CA PRO A 467 -0.09 17.28 -33.63
C PRO A 467 -0.11 18.39 -32.57
N PHE A 468 0.28 19.63 -32.93
CA PHE A 468 0.34 20.74 -31.97
C PHE A 468 -1.03 21.18 -31.49
N LYS A 469 -2.01 21.29 -32.39
CA LYS A 469 -3.39 21.60 -32.01
C LYS A 469 -4.05 20.46 -31.23
N GLU A 470 -3.74 19.22 -31.59
CA GLU A 470 -4.23 18.03 -30.88
C GLU A 470 -3.63 17.95 -29.46
N ASN A 471 -2.34 18.25 -29.30
CA ASN A 471 -1.65 18.30 -28.00
C ASN A 471 -2.24 19.38 -27.08
N ILE A 472 -2.44 20.61 -27.57
CA ILE A 472 -3.08 21.69 -26.79
C ILE A 472 -4.49 21.28 -26.34
N ASN A 473 -5.29 20.70 -27.24
CA ASN A 473 -6.65 20.27 -26.91
C ASN A 473 -6.65 19.12 -25.88
N ALA A 474 -5.75 18.14 -26.02
CA ALA A 474 -5.60 17.03 -25.10
C ALA A 474 -5.18 17.52 -23.69
N GLU A 475 -4.23 18.44 -23.63
CA GLU A 475 -3.75 19.08 -22.39
C GLU A 475 -4.88 19.82 -21.66
N LEU A 476 -5.68 20.61 -22.39
CA LEU A 476 -6.84 21.32 -21.85
C LEU A 476 -7.96 20.36 -21.40
N SER A 477 -8.15 19.23 -22.10
CA SER A 477 -9.14 18.22 -21.73
C SER A 477 -8.76 17.49 -20.43
N PHE A 478 -7.48 17.16 -20.25
CA PHE A 478 -6.94 16.56 -19.04
C PHE A 478 -7.14 17.50 -17.84
N ALA A 479 -6.80 18.79 -18.00
CA ALA A 479 -6.97 19.78 -16.94
C ALA A 479 -8.43 19.88 -16.44
N ARG A 480 -9.42 19.79 -17.35
CA ARG A 480 -10.85 19.81 -16.99
C ARG A 480 -11.29 18.61 -16.16
N GLN A 481 -10.64 17.46 -16.31
CA GLN A 481 -11.00 16.22 -15.60
C GLN A 481 -10.37 16.14 -14.21
N PHE A 482 -9.20 16.75 -14.01
CA PHE A 482 -8.40 16.65 -12.78
C PHE A 482 -8.54 17.84 -11.83
N LEU A 483 -8.83 19.05 -12.31
CA LEU A 483 -8.85 20.27 -11.49
C LEU A 483 -10.26 20.65 -11.00
N LYS A 484 -11.06 19.69 -10.50
CA LYS A 484 -12.36 20.01 -9.90
C LYS A 484 -12.20 21.17 -8.90
N GLU A 485 -12.77 22.32 -9.25
CA GLU A 485 -12.98 23.54 -8.43
C GLU A 485 -11.89 24.63 -8.33
N LYS A 486 -10.89 24.73 -9.21
CA LYS A 486 -10.11 26.00 -9.30
C LYS A 486 -10.02 26.54 -10.73
N ASP A 487 -10.85 27.53 -11.04
CA ASP A 487 -10.63 28.46 -12.16
C ASP A 487 -9.35 29.26 -11.89
N ILE A 488 -8.20 28.73 -12.32
CA ILE A 488 -6.93 29.47 -12.33
C ILE A 488 -6.99 30.49 -13.49
N PRO A 489 -7.02 31.80 -13.23
CA PRO A 489 -7.12 32.80 -14.28
C PRO A 489 -5.90 32.72 -15.21
N GLY A 490 -6.13 32.71 -16.53
CA GLY A 490 -5.04 32.73 -17.51
C GLY A 490 -4.42 31.36 -17.84
N PHE A 491 -4.90 30.26 -17.25
CA PHE A 491 -4.28 28.93 -17.40
C PHE A 491 -4.31 28.41 -18.85
N LYS A 492 -5.43 28.60 -19.54
CA LYS A 492 -5.58 28.26 -20.95
C LYS A 492 -4.61 29.06 -21.81
N GLU A 493 -4.54 30.37 -21.60
CA GLU A 493 -3.64 31.27 -22.34
C GLU A 493 -2.16 30.89 -22.13
N ARG A 494 -1.78 30.44 -20.92
CA ARG A 494 -0.41 29.99 -20.62
C ARG A 494 -0.03 28.71 -21.37
N ILE A 495 -0.91 27.71 -21.44
CA ILE A 495 -0.68 26.47 -22.20
C ILE A 495 -0.54 26.77 -23.69
N GLU A 496 -1.47 27.56 -24.24
CA GLU A 496 -1.44 27.96 -25.65
C GLU A 496 -0.15 28.72 -25.97
N LYS A 497 0.23 29.67 -25.12
CA LYS A 497 1.49 30.42 -25.25
C LYS A 497 2.72 29.50 -25.20
N ALA A 498 2.78 28.58 -24.23
CA ALA A 498 3.94 27.69 -24.08
C ALA A 498 4.17 26.80 -25.31
N TRP A 499 3.10 26.23 -25.88
CA TRP A 499 3.19 25.43 -27.11
C TRP A 499 3.54 26.29 -28.34
N ASN A 500 3.00 27.50 -28.47
CA ASN A 500 3.31 28.42 -29.56
C ASN A 500 4.78 28.89 -29.50
N ASP A 501 5.25 29.33 -28.33
CA ASP A 501 6.64 29.74 -28.11
C ASP A 501 7.61 28.58 -28.40
N MET A 502 7.22 27.35 -28.03
CA MET A 502 8.00 26.15 -28.32
C MET A 502 8.05 25.87 -29.84
N GLU A 503 6.92 25.99 -30.55
CA GLU A 503 6.88 25.82 -32.00
C GLU A 503 7.80 26.83 -32.71
N GLU A 504 7.75 28.10 -32.31
CA GLU A 504 8.62 29.14 -32.87
C GLU A 504 10.10 28.83 -32.64
N LYS A 505 10.47 28.46 -31.41
CA LYS A 505 11.85 28.06 -31.08
C LYS A 505 12.30 26.87 -31.89
N MET A 506 11.49 25.82 -32.04
CA MET A 506 11.85 24.64 -32.84
C MET A 506 12.10 24.97 -34.31
N ARG A 507 11.37 25.94 -34.89
CA ARG A 507 11.53 26.36 -36.29
C ARG A 507 12.72 27.29 -36.50
N ASN A 508 12.87 28.28 -35.63
CA ASN A 508 13.72 29.44 -35.88
C ASN A 508 14.98 29.48 -35.02
N ASN A 509 14.95 28.87 -33.83
CA ASN A 509 16.08 28.91 -32.89
C ASN A 509 16.14 27.65 -31.97
N PRO A 510 16.36 26.45 -32.54
CA PRO A 510 16.26 25.19 -31.79
C PRO A 510 17.28 25.05 -30.65
N GLN A 511 18.37 25.82 -30.67
CA GLN A 511 19.39 25.81 -29.61
C GLN A 511 18.96 26.52 -28.32
N SER A 512 17.88 27.30 -28.38
CA SER A 512 17.30 28.07 -27.26
C SER A 512 16.18 27.33 -26.52
N ILE A 513 15.95 26.07 -26.87
CA ILE A 513 14.92 25.24 -26.23
C ILE A 513 15.28 25.01 -24.76
N PRO A 514 14.30 25.09 -23.82
CA PRO A 514 14.56 24.98 -22.38
C PRO A 514 15.25 23.68 -21.95
N PHE A 515 14.90 22.56 -22.58
CA PHE A 515 15.46 21.25 -22.31
C PHE A 515 15.45 20.38 -23.58
N THR A 516 16.58 19.74 -23.90
CA THR A 516 16.65 18.68 -24.91
C THR A 516 17.84 17.75 -24.69
N VAL A 517 17.83 16.59 -25.34
CA VAL A 517 18.91 15.59 -25.26
C VAL A 517 19.37 15.24 -26.68
N THR A 518 20.68 15.17 -26.89
CA THR A 518 21.29 14.70 -28.14
C THR A 518 22.22 13.52 -27.90
N ASN A 519 22.35 12.64 -28.88
CA ASN A 519 23.18 11.44 -28.81
C ASN A 519 24.21 11.45 -29.94
N HIS A 520 25.49 11.22 -29.60
CA HIS A 520 26.61 11.28 -30.53
C HIS A 520 27.45 10.00 -30.43
N ARG A 521 28.01 9.54 -31.55
CA ARG A 521 28.91 8.37 -31.56
C ARG A 521 30.36 8.85 -31.56
N ILE A 522 31.11 8.53 -30.52
CA ILE A 522 32.50 8.98 -30.32
C ILE A 522 33.30 7.81 -29.77
N ASP A 523 34.41 7.44 -30.42
CA ASP A 523 35.38 6.43 -29.96
C ASP A 523 34.76 5.10 -29.49
N GLY A 524 33.74 4.62 -30.18
CA GLY A 524 33.05 3.36 -29.84
C GLY A 524 32.00 3.46 -28.73
N TYR A 525 31.65 4.67 -28.30
CA TYR A 525 30.58 4.97 -27.33
C TYR A 525 29.45 5.78 -27.96
N TYR A 526 28.23 5.56 -27.47
CA TYR A 526 27.11 6.50 -27.56
C TYR A 526 27.21 7.47 -26.39
N VAL A 527 27.34 8.75 -26.68
CA VAL A 527 27.46 9.83 -25.70
C VAL A 527 26.15 10.61 -25.67
N PHE A 528 25.50 10.64 -24.50
CA PHE A 528 24.29 11.39 -24.22
C PHE A 528 24.66 12.78 -23.73
N VAL A 529 24.15 13.82 -24.36
CA VAL A 529 24.40 15.22 -24.01
C VAL A 529 23.08 15.90 -23.71
N CYS A 530 22.93 16.37 -22.47
CA CYS A 530 21.79 17.18 -22.06
C CYS A 530 22.07 18.66 -22.36
N HIS A 531 21.09 19.34 -22.92
CA HIS A 531 21.11 20.77 -23.19
C HIS A 531 19.95 21.43 -22.45
N ASN A 532 20.24 22.39 -21.58
CA ASN A 532 19.23 23.19 -20.91
C ASN A 532 19.57 24.69 -20.96
N SER A 533 18.79 25.51 -20.27
CA SER A 533 19.01 26.96 -20.16
C SER A 533 20.35 27.34 -19.51
N ARG A 534 20.92 26.44 -18.69
CA ARG A 534 22.17 26.67 -17.94
C ARG A 534 23.43 26.28 -18.72
N GLY A 535 23.29 25.38 -19.70
CA GLY A 535 24.44 24.95 -20.50
C GLY A 535 24.22 23.61 -21.17
N SER A 536 25.31 22.95 -21.52
CA SER A 536 25.31 21.61 -22.09
C SER A 536 26.34 20.77 -21.37
N TYR A 537 25.95 19.56 -20.98
CA TYR A 537 26.81 18.64 -20.23
C TYR A 537 26.61 17.21 -20.71
N VAL A 538 27.65 16.40 -20.54
CA VAL A 538 27.60 14.97 -20.84
C VAL A 538 26.81 14.27 -19.74
N ALA A 539 25.65 13.73 -20.10
CA ALA A 539 24.79 13.01 -19.17
C ALA A 539 25.28 11.56 -18.95
N GLY A 540 25.84 10.90 -19.97
CA GLY A 540 26.35 9.54 -19.83
C GLY A 540 26.96 9.01 -21.11
N LYS A 541 27.63 7.86 -21.02
CA LYS A 541 28.15 7.13 -22.18
C LYS A 541 27.84 5.64 -22.08
N ILE A 542 27.47 5.04 -23.20
CA ILE A 542 27.17 3.61 -23.31
C ILE A 542 28.03 3.02 -24.44
N LYS A 543 28.71 1.91 -24.19
CA LYS A 543 29.56 1.29 -25.21
C LYS A 543 28.70 0.73 -26.34
N THR A 544 29.07 1.03 -27.58
CA THR A 544 28.27 0.65 -28.77
C THR A 544 28.12 -0.86 -28.95
N SER A 545 29.02 -1.67 -28.37
CA SER A 545 28.98 -3.14 -28.40
C SER A 545 28.06 -3.78 -27.35
N GLU A 546 27.63 -3.02 -26.34
CA GLU A 546 26.93 -3.55 -25.16
C GLU A 546 25.42 -3.32 -25.19
N ILE A 547 24.92 -2.60 -26.19
CA ILE A 547 23.51 -2.19 -26.25
C ILE A 547 22.99 -2.29 -27.69
N SER A 548 21.79 -2.84 -27.84
CA SER A 548 21.12 -2.85 -29.15
C SER A 548 20.68 -1.42 -29.53
N PRO A 549 20.59 -1.09 -30.84
CA PRO A 549 20.02 0.20 -31.26
C PRO A 549 18.62 0.44 -30.69
N CYS A 550 17.85 -0.64 -30.48
CA CYS A 550 16.51 -0.54 -29.94
C CYS A 550 16.49 -0.16 -28.45
N ASP A 551 17.28 -0.85 -27.65
CA ASP A 551 17.35 -0.58 -26.21
C ASP A 551 17.93 0.81 -25.96
N LEU A 552 18.91 1.23 -26.77
CA LEU A 552 19.44 2.60 -26.74
C LEU A 552 18.35 3.64 -27.00
N TRP A 553 17.49 3.40 -27.99
CA TRP A 553 16.37 4.29 -28.30
C TRP A 553 15.35 4.34 -27.15
N LYS A 554 14.97 3.20 -26.57
CA LYS A 554 14.05 3.12 -25.42
C LYS A 554 14.62 3.84 -24.20
N ILE A 555 15.91 3.63 -23.91
CA ILE A 555 16.61 4.30 -22.83
C ILE A 555 16.64 5.81 -23.07
N ASN A 556 16.94 6.27 -24.27
CA ASN A 556 16.91 7.69 -24.60
C ASN A 556 15.51 8.30 -24.41
N LEU A 557 14.49 7.61 -24.92
CA LEU A 557 13.09 8.03 -24.82
C LEU A 557 12.67 8.22 -23.35
N PHE A 558 12.98 7.24 -22.50
CA PHE A 558 12.64 7.28 -21.08
C PHE A 558 13.52 8.26 -20.30
N PHE A 559 14.81 8.35 -20.61
CA PHE A 559 15.73 9.28 -19.99
C PHE A 559 15.30 10.73 -20.24
N VAL A 560 14.81 11.07 -21.44
CA VAL A 560 14.21 12.39 -21.73
C VAL A 560 13.06 12.71 -20.78
N VAL A 561 12.18 11.74 -20.49
CA VAL A 561 11.05 11.95 -19.56
C VAL A 561 11.57 12.28 -18.17
N ILE A 562 12.46 11.46 -17.61
CA ILE A 562 12.90 11.64 -16.22
C ILE A 562 13.84 12.82 -16.08
N ALA A 563 14.85 12.96 -16.96
CA ALA A 563 15.75 14.10 -16.93
C ALA A 563 15.00 15.42 -17.20
N GLY A 564 13.99 15.41 -18.07
CA GLY A 564 13.14 16.56 -18.34
C GLY A 564 12.26 16.95 -17.16
N ILE A 565 11.67 15.98 -16.45
CA ILE A 565 10.95 16.23 -15.19
C ILE A 565 11.91 16.78 -14.13
N LEU A 566 13.12 16.21 -14.02
CA LEU A 566 14.11 16.63 -13.04
C LEU A 566 14.64 18.05 -13.31
N ASP A 567 14.91 18.39 -14.57
CA ASP A 567 15.31 19.74 -14.97
C ASP A 567 14.15 20.73 -14.80
N ALA A 568 12.93 20.36 -15.19
CA ALA A 568 11.74 21.22 -15.08
C ALA A 568 11.36 21.56 -13.63
N LEU A 569 11.43 20.57 -12.73
CA LEU A 569 11.00 20.74 -11.35
C LEU A 569 12.12 21.19 -10.42
N PHE A 570 13.37 20.82 -10.70
CA PHE A 570 14.49 20.98 -9.77
C PHE A 570 15.71 21.67 -10.37
N GLY A 571 15.77 21.81 -11.70
CA GLY A 571 16.98 22.27 -12.37
C GLY A 571 18.17 21.39 -11.96
N VAL A 572 18.03 20.07 -11.94
CA VAL A 572 19.15 19.19 -11.55
C VAL A 572 19.67 18.45 -12.79
N SER A 573 20.99 18.31 -12.87
CA SER A 573 21.64 17.56 -13.95
C SER A 573 21.49 16.06 -13.72
N ALA A 574 20.86 15.35 -14.65
CA ALA A 574 20.71 13.90 -14.59
C ALA A 574 21.89 13.19 -15.27
N LYS A 575 22.46 12.19 -14.59
CA LYS A 575 23.53 11.33 -15.10
C LYS A 575 22.99 9.94 -15.44
N LEU A 576 23.26 9.47 -16.65
CA LEU A 576 22.90 8.13 -17.12
C LEU A 576 24.06 7.16 -16.90
N THR A 577 24.13 6.59 -15.69
CA THR A 577 25.12 5.55 -15.33
C THR A 577 24.74 4.19 -15.93
N THR A 578 25.65 3.21 -15.90
CA THR A 578 25.35 1.83 -16.33
C THR A 578 24.23 1.21 -15.50
N ASN A 579 24.15 1.50 -14.20
CA ASN A 579 23.09 1.01 -13.32
C ASN A 579 21.74 1.70 -13.63
N ALA A 580 21.74 3.01 -13.87
CA ALA A 580 20.55 3.72 -14.32
C ALA A 580 20.02 3.15 -15.65
N THR A 581 20.92 2.86 -16.59
CA THR A 581 20.59 2.30 -17.90
C THR A 581 19.89 0.94 -17.78
N ARG A 582 20.41 0.04 -16.92
CA ARG A 582 19.82 -1.28 -16.68
C ARG A 582 18.47 -1.19 -15.98
N TYR A 583 18.35 -0.30 -14.99
CA TYR A 583 17.10 -0.09 -14.25
C TYR A 583 16.01 0.48 -15.15
N ILE A 584 16.35 1.45 -16.01
CA ILE A 584 15.43 2.01 -17.01
C ILE A 584 14.84 0.93 -17.91
N LEU A 585 15.64 -0.02 -18.40
CA LEU A 585 15.13 -1.11 -19.25
C LEU A 585 14.12 -2.01 -18.53
N ARG A 586 14.29 -2.25 -17.22
CA ARG A 586 13.33 -2.98 -16.39
C ARG A 586 12.03 -2.19 -16.22
N VAL A 587 12.14 -0.88 -15.96
CA VAL A 587 10.98 0.00 -15.77
C VAL A 587 10.16 0.12 -17.07
N ILE A 588 10.81 0.23 -18.22
CA ILE A 588 10.14 0.29 -19.53
C ILE A 588 9.42 -1.02 -19.87
N ALA A 589 9.81 -2.15 -19.29
CA ALA A 589 9.11 -3.42 -19.47
C ALA A 589 7.75 -3.46 -18.73
N ASN A 590 7.46 -2.52 -17.83
CA ASN A 590 6.15 -2.40 -17.20
C ASN A 590 5.08 -1.99 -18.24
N PRO A 591 3.98 -2.75 -18.40
CA PRO A 591 2.99 -2.49 -19.46
C PRO A 591 2.33 -1.11 -19.40
N GLN A 592 2.08 -0.56 -18.22
CA GLN A 592 1.47 0.77 -18.08
C GLN A 592 2.45 1.90 -18.43
N ILE A 593 3.72 1.76 -18.01
CA ILE A 593 4.78 2.70 -18.37
C ILE A 593 5.06 2.63 -19.87
N ALA A 594 5.19 1.43 -20.43
CA ALA A 594 5.35 1.20 -21.87
C ALA A 594 4.20 1.84 -22.67
N ARG A 595 2.95 1.70 -22.21
CA ARG A 595 1.77 2.31 -22.82
C ARG A 595 1.84 3.84 -22.83
N LEU A 596 2.20 4.45 -21.71
CA LEU A 596 2.29 5.92 -21.65
C LEU A 596 3.40 6.44 -22.58
N LEU A 597 4.54 5.74 -22.64
CA LEU A 597 5.61 6.03 -23.61
C LEU A 597 5.18 5.79 -25.06
N ALA A 598 4.24 4.88 -25.31
CA ALA A 598 3.68 4.66 -26.65
C ALA A 598 2.83 5.84 -27.15
N GLY A 599 2.57 6.87 -26.34
CA GLY A 599 1.93 8.12 -26.76
C GLY A 599 2.64 8.84 -27.93
N GLY A 600 3.90 8.53 -28.17
CA GLY A 600 4.57 8.82 -29.44
C GLY A 600 4.50 10.28 -29.90
N THR A 601 3.98 10.52 -31.10
CA THR A 601 3.88 11.87 -31.68
C THR A 601 2.78 12.75 -31.08
N VAL A 602 1.90 12.18 -30.25
CA VAL A 602 0.82 12.91 -29.55
C VAL A 602 1.12 13.14 -28.07
N MET A 603 2.40 13.00 -27.67
CA MET A 603 2.85 13.22 -26.30
C MET A 603 2.60 14.68 -25.85
N THR A 604 2.04 14.86 -24.65
CA THR A 604 1.74 16.16 -24.03
C THR A 604 2.54 16.35 -22.73
N ALA A 605 2.59 17.57 -22.19
CA ALA A 605 3.22 17.80 -20.89
C ALA A 605 2.47 17.08 -19.75
N SER A 606 1.14 16.95 -19.85
CA SER A 606 0.30 16.17 -18.94
C SER A 606 0.58 14.66 -19.02
N ALA A 607 0.89 14.13 -20.20
CA ALA A 607 1.25 12.71 -20.36
C ALA A 607 2.64 12.43 -19.78
N ILE A 608 3.61 13.33 -19.96
CA ILE A 608 4.92 13.29 -19.27
C ILE A 608 4.72 13.28 -17.75
N PHE A 609 3.83 14.14 -17.25
CA PHE A 609 3.48 14.18 -15.82
C PHE A 609 2.81 12.88 -15.35
N ALA A 610 1.91 12.30 -16.15
CA ALA A 610 1.26 11.03 -15.85
C ALA A 610 2.27 9.87 -15.78
N ILE A 611 3.31 9.86 -16.63
CA ILE A 611 4.41 8.88 -16.52
C ILE A 611 5.11 9.03 -15.17
N GLY A 612 5.47 10.25 -14.77
CA GLY A 612 6.07 10.51 -13.45
C GLY A 612 5.19 10.00 -12.29
N LYS A 613 3.86 10.20 -12.37
CA LYS A 613 2.91 9.70 -11.38
C LYS A 613 2.85 8.18 -11.33
N GLU A 614 2.77 7.50 -12.47
CA GLU A 614 2.75 6.03 -12.47
C GLU A 614 4.06 5.44 -11.94
N LEU A 615 5.21 6.05 -12.29
CA LEU A 615 6.50 5.65 -11.71
C LEU A 615 6.51 5.78 -10.19
N TYR A 616 5.84 6.79 -9.62
CA TYR A 616 5.67 6.91 -8.19
C TYR A 616 4.76 5.82 -7.61
N ASN A 617 3.60 5.59 -8.22
CA ASN A 617 2.64 4.56 -7.77
C ASN A 617 3.26 3.16 -7.74
N TYR A 618 4.11 2.84 -8.72
CA TYR A 618 4.83 1.57 -8.81
C TYR A 618 6.14 1.54 -7.99
N GLY A 619 6.49 2.62 -7.28
CA GLY A 619 7.70 2.71 -6.47
C GLY A 619 9.00 2.87 -7.28
N PHE A 620 8.94 2.94 -8.61
CA PHE A 620 10.13 3.07 -9.47
C PHE A 620 10.79 4.43 -9.39
N LEU A 621 10.02 5.49 -9.12
CA LEU A 621 10.50 6.87 -9.18
C LEU A 621 11.62 7.14 -8.17
N GLY A 622 11.50 6.64 -6.94
CA GLY A 622 12.51 6.85 -5.90
C GLY A 622 13.87 6.28 -6.30
N GLU A 623 13.89 5.06 -6.81
CA GLU A 623 15.13 4.41 -7.30
C GLU A 623 15.69 5.06 -8.57
N LEU A 624 14.83 5.49 -9.50
CA LEU A 624 15.28 6.23 -10.69
C LEU A 624 15.97 7.54 -10.31
N VAL A 625 15.40 8.28 -9.35
CA VAL A 625 15.98 9.53 -8.86
C VAL A 625 17.34 9.27 -8.19
N LYS A 626 17.47 8.21 -7.39
CA LYS A 626 18.77 7.81 -6.79
C LYS A 626 19.82 7.47 -7.83
N LEU A 627 19.45 6.73 -8.87
CA LEU A 627 20.40 6.25 -9.90
C LEU A 627 20.79 7.34 -10.90
N LEU A 628 19.90 8.29 -11.15
CA LEU A 628 20.08 9.33 -12.16
C LEU A 628 20.67 10.61 -11.59
N ILE A 629 20.81 10.74 -10.28
CA ILE A 629 21.30 11.98 -9.68
C ILE A 629 22.38 11.70 -8.65
N ASP A 630 23.54 12.32 -8.87
CA ASP A 630 24.73 12.18 -8.05
C ASP A 630 24.72 13.21 -6.91
N ILE A 631 23.71 13.11 -6.04
CA ILE A 631 23.48 14.02 -4.91
C ILE A 631 23.12 13.27 -3.64
N GLY A 632 23.42 13.88 -2.49
CA GLY A 632 23.19 13.25 -1.18
C GLY A 632 21.73 12.89 -0.92
N PHE A 633 21.53 11.86 -0.09
CA PHE A 633 20.25 11.29 0.38
C PHE A 633 19.11 12.31 0.61
N TRP A 634 19.43 13.48 1.16
CA TRP A 634 18.44 14.51 1.47
C TRP A 634 17.89 15.24 0.25
N THR A 635 18.67 15.41 -0.82
CA THR A 635 18.13 16.01 -2.04
C THR A 635 17.16 15.06 -2.75
N ILE A 636 17.32 13.74 -2.56
CA ILE A 636 16.37 12.73 -3.02
C ILE A 636 15.05 12.81 -2.24
N ILE A 637 15.08 12.92 -0.91
CA ILE A 637 13.87 13.13 -0.08
C ILE A 637 13.15 14.44 -0.46
N ARG A 638 13.92 15.50 -0.67
CA ARG A 638 13.45 16.83 -1.11
C ARG A 638 12.77 16.81 -2.48
N ILE A 639 13.30 16.03 -3.42
CA ILE A 639 12.70 15.80 -4.74
C ILE A 639 11.36 15.06 -4.59
N VAL A 640 11.30 14.03 -3.74
CA VAL A 640 10.08 13.26 -3.47
C VAL A 640 9.00 14.12 -2.79
N ALA A 641 9.36 14.99 -1.84
CA ALA A 641 8.41 15.88 -1.16
C ALA A 641 7.80 16.95 -2.10
N LYS A 642 8.58 17.52 -3.02
CA LYS A 642 8.06 18.48 -4.02
C LYS A 642 7.18 17.80 -5.06
N ILE A 643 7.47 16.55 -5.40
CA ILE A 643 6.62 15.70 -6.24
C ILE A 643 5.25 15.51 -5.54
N LEU A 644 5.22 15.23 -4.24
CA LEU A 644 3.98 15.14 -3.44
C LEU A 644 3.18 16.45 -3.41
N LEU A 645 3.83 17.60 -3.22
CA LEU A 645 3.19 18.93 -3.21
C LEU A 645 2.67 19.36 -4.59
N THR A 646 3.38 18.99 -5.66
CA THR A 646 2.95 19.25 -7.06
C THR A 646 1.73 18.38 -7.40
N PHE A 647 1.69 17.13 -6.93
CA PHE A 647 0.52 16.25 -7.06
C PHE A 647 -0.68 16.69 -6.19
N ALA A 648 -0.46 17.56 -5.20
CA ALA A 648 -1.50 18.19 -4.37
C ALA A 648 -2.01 19.54 -4.93
N GLY A 649 -1.57 19.99 -6.10
CA GLY A 649 -2.16 21.12 -6.83
C GLY A 649 -1.56 22.50 -6.56
N PHE A 650 -0.37 22.60 -5.96
CA PHE A 650 0.38 23.86 -5.83
C PHE A 650 1.50 23.97 -6.87
N GLY A 651 1.63 25.12 -7.55
CA GLY A 651 2.80 25.47 -8.39
C GLY A 651 2.80 25.01 -9.85
N ALA A 652 1.72 24.39 -10.36
CA ALA A 652 1.69 23.81 -11.70
C ALA A 652 1.89 24.82 -12.86
N ALA A 653 1.66 26.12 -12.66
CA ALA A 653 1.63 27.11 -13.74
C ALA A 653 3.02 27.52 -14.26
N ASP A 654 4.08 27.42 -13.44
CA ASP A 654 5.43 27.90 -13.80
C ASP A 654 6.30 26.79 -14.43
N VAL A 655 5.86 25.52 -14.35
CA VAL A 655 6.58 24.34 -14.84
C VAL A 655 6.16 23.95 -16.28
N ILE A 656 5.06 24.53 -16.79
CA ILE A 656 4.43 24.17 -18.07
C ILE A 656 5.40 24.26 -19.24
N ALA A 657 6.16 25.35 -19.35
CA ALA A 657 7.07 25.57 -20.48
C ALA A 657 8.17 24.50 -20.58
N SER A 658 8.71 24.06 -19.43
CA SER A 658 9.75 23.04 -19.37
C SER A 658 9.19 21.63 -19.63
N LEU A 659 7.96 21.34 -19.19
CA LEU A 659 7.30 20.08 -19.53
C LEU A 659 6.89 20.02 -21.01
N VAL A 660 6.50 21.15 -21.61
CA VAL A 660 6.24 21.25 -23.05
C VAL A 660 7.53 21.01 -23.84
N ALA A 661 8.66 21.56 -23.39
CA ALA A 661 9.97 21.28 -23.99
C ALA A 661 10.38 19.80 -23.88
N THR A 662 10.08 19.17 -22.73
CA THR A 662 10.27 17.73 -22.51
C THR A 662 9.40 16.90 -23.46
N ALA A 663 8.12 17.23 -23.62
CA ALA A 663 7.21 16.55 -24.55
C ALA A 663 7.67 16.72 -26.01
N ALA A 664 8.11 17.91 -26.42
CA ALA A 664 8.65 18.14 -27.76
C ALA A 664 9.95 17.36 -28.03
N THR A 665 10.87 17.30 -27.05
CA THR A 665 12.08 16.48 -27.12
C THR A 665 11.74 15.00 -27.18
N PHE A 666 10.73 14.55 -26.43
CA PHE A 666 10.23 13.19 -26.48
C PHE A 666 9.75 12.85 -27.90
N ILE A 667 8.94 13.70 -28.52
CA ILE A 667 8.44 13.51 -29.89
C ILE A 667 9.61 13.43 -30.89
N LYS A 668 10.62 14.30 -30.77
CA LYS A 668 11.84 14.25 -31.59
C LYS A 668 12.52 12.89 -31.48
N VAL A 669 12.81 12.42 -30.26
CA VAL A 669 13.46 11.12 -30.03
C VAL A 669 12.58 9.98 -30.50
N TYR A 670 11.26 10.06 -30.31
CA TYR A 670 10.32 9.04 -30.76
C TYR A 670 10.34 8.87 -32.30
N LEU A 671 10.49 9.97 -33.04
CA LEU A 671 10.59 9.94 -34.51
C LEU A 671 11.95 9.42 -35.03
N GLU A 672 12.95 9.34 -34.17
CA GLU A 672 14.28 8.76 -34.47
C GLU A 672 14.32 7.23 -34.23
N ARG A 673 13.15 6.58 -34.11
CA ARG A 673 13.02 5.14 -33.84
C ARG A 673 13.76 4.26 -34.86
N PRO A 674 14.67 3.37 -34.42
CA PRO A 674 15.31 2.40 -35.31
C PRO A 674 14.32 1.35 -35.82
N ALA A 675 14.45 0.93 -37.07
CA ALA A 675 13.63 -0.14 -37.67
C ALA A 675 13.72 -1.48 -36.92
N SER A 676 14.83 -1.73 -36.20
CA SER A 676 15.03 -2.91 -35.37
C SER A 676 14.23 -2.89 -34.05
N CYS A 677 13.43 -1.85 -33.81
CA CYS A 677 12.86 -1.53 -32.50
C CYS A 677 11.33 -1.54 -32.43
N ASP A 678 10.67 -2.15 -33.39
CA ASP A 678 9.24 -2.48 -33.27
C ASP A 678 9.10 -3.82 -32.53
N PRO A 679 8.87 -3.89 -31.19
CA PRO A 679 8.35 -5.11 -30.60
C PRO A 679 6.91 -5.33 -31.07
N LEU A 680 6.50 -6.59 -31.15
CA LEU A 680 5.09 -6.92 -31.34
C LEU A 680 4.28 -6.30 -30.18
N PRO A 681 3.16 -5.62 -30.44
CA PRO A 681 2.32 -5.06 -29.39
C PRO A 681 1.94 -6.11 -28.34
N ILE A 682 2.00 -5.74 -27.06
CA ILE A 682 1.51 -6.59 -25.97
C ILE A 682 0.09 -6.16 -25.65
N VAL A 683 -0.84 -7.11 -25.65
CA VAL A 683 -2.21 -6.92 -25.20
C VAL A 683 -2.35 -7.54 -23.81
N ASP A 684 -3.02 -6.85 -22.90
CA ASP A 684 -3.35 -7.39 -21.57
C ASP A 684 -4.78 -7.01 -21.16
N ILE A 685 -5.36 -7.78 -20.24
CA ILE A 685 -6.67 -7.49 -19.67
C ILE A 685 -6.52 -6.50 -18.50
N ALA A 686 -7.41 -5.51 -18.41
CA ALA A 686 -7.33 -4.45 -17.41
C ALA A 686 -8.49 -4.43 -16.42
N ALA A 687 -9.70 -4.78 -16.86
CA ALA A 687 -10.88 -4.81 -15.99
C ALA A 687 -11.98 -5.74 -16.53
N ILE A 688 -12.79 -6.29 -15.62
CA ILE A 688 -13.98 -7.09 -15.95
C ILE A 688 -15.17 -6.59 -15.11
N GLN A 689 -16.29 -6.36 -15.78
CA GLN A 689 -17.59 -6.06 -15.19
C GLN A 689 -18.52 -7.26 -15.34
N PHE A 690 -18.98 -7.83 -14.24
CA PHE A 690 -19.98 -8.90 -14.24
C PHE A 690 -21.39 -8.34 -14.12
N ASN A 691 -21.63 -7.38 -13.22
CA ASN A 691 -22.85 -6.58 -13.12
C ASN A 691 -22.66 -5.29 -13.93
N HIS A 692 -23.09 -5.34 -15.20
CA HIS A 692 -22.94 -4.22 -16.14
C HIS A 692 -24.28 -3.61 -16.56
N VAL A 693 -25.39 -4.15 -16.06
CA VAL A 693 -26.75 -3.61 -16.19
C VAL A 693 -27.44 -3.68 -14.83
N VAL A 694 -27.48 -2.55 -14.13
CA VAL A 694 -28.14 -2.43 -12.82
C VAL A 694 -29.60 -2.91 -12.89
N LYS A 695 -30.02 -3.70 -11.89
CA LYS A 695 -31.33 -4.39 -11.79
C LYS A 695 -31.58 -5.51 -12.81
N SER A 696 -30.59 -5.93 -13.58
CA SER A 696 -30.72 -7.12 -14.42
C SER A 696 -30.27 -8.35 -13.65
N ALA A 697 -31.01 -9.45 -13.82
CA ALA A 697 -30.64 -10.77 -13.30
C ALA A 697 -30.70 -11.84 -14.41
N THR A 698 -30.70 -11.42 -15.67
CA THR A 698 -31.12 -12.27 -16.79
C THR A 698 -29.96 -12.73 -17.68
N TYR A 699 -28.94 -11.88 -17.86
CA TYR A 699 -27.77 -12.20 -18.69
C TYR A 699 -26.45 -11.66 -18.11
N ASP A 700 -26.49 -11.06 -16.93
CA ASP A 700 -25.35 -10.49 -16.20
C ASP A 700 -25.53 -10.77 -14.69
N ALA A 701 -24.55 -10.37 -13.88
CA ALA A 701 -24.59 -10.63 -12.44
C ALA A 701 -25.58 -9.70 -11.73
N ILE A 702 -26.24 -10.22 -10.69
CA ILE A 702 -27.20 -9.45 -9.88
C ILE A 702 -26.51 -8.37 -9.03
N ASP A 703 -27.30 -7.39 -8.60
CA ASP A 703 -26.82 -6.35 -7.69
C ASP A 703 -26.47 -6.97 -6.33
N ILE A 704 -25.20 -6.94 -5.95
CA ILE A 704 -24.69 -7.44 -4.66
C ILE A 704 -23.83 -6.40 -3.95
N ARG A 705 -23.63 -6.62 -2.66
CA ARG A 705 -22.68 -5.87 -1.83
C ARG A 705 -21.97 -6.82 -0.89
N LYS A 706 -20.94 -6.36 -0.19
CA LYS A 706 -20.22 -7.25 0.74
C LYS A 706 -20.98 -7.44 2.04
N ASN A 707 -21.33 -6.34 2.69
CA ASN A 707 -22.09 -6.29 3.94
C ASN A 707 -22.67 -4.88 4.18
N ASN A 708 -23.26 -4.61 5.36
CA ASN A 708 -23.92 -3.33 5.68
C ASN A 708 -23.08 -2.06 5.47
N THR A 709 -21.75 -2.14 5.52
CA THR A 709 -20.87 -0.96 5.38
C THR A 709 -20.06 -0.94 4.08
N GLN A 710 -19.81 -2.09 3.47
CA GLN A 710 -18.94 -2.19 2.30
C GLN A 710 -19.71 -2.56 1.00
N PRO A 711 -19.75 -1.69 -0.02
CA PRO A 711 -20.26 -2.02 -1.34
C PRO A 711 -19.29 -2.94 -2.12
N VAL A 712 -19.77 -3.53 -3.22
CA VAL A 712 -18.90 -4.15 -4.24
C VAL A 712 -18.71 -3.15 -5.37
N ASP A 713 -17.45 -2.87 -5.73
CA ASP A 713 -17.14 -1.94 -6.81
C ASP A 713 -17.44 -2.55 -8.18
N VAL A 714 -17.86 -1.73 -9.14
CA VAL A 714 -17.92 -2.08 -10.57
C VAL A 714 -16.93 -1.19 -11.31
N PRO A 715 -15.91 -1.73 -11.99
CA PRO A 715 -15.67 -3.15 -12.26
C PRO A 715 -15.30 -3.97 -11.02
N GLU A 716 -15.85 -5.17 -10.93
CA GLU A 716 -15.60 -6.11 -9.83
C GLU A 716 -14.15 -6.61 -9.89
N TRP A 717 -13.58 -6.74 -11.10
CA TRP A 717 -12.17 -7.08 -11.27
C TRP A 717 -11.40 -5.97 -11.97
N VAL A 718 -10.21 -5.69 -11.46
CA VAL A 718 -9.17 -4.86 -12.09
C VAL A 718 -7.82 -5.56 -11.89
N ALA A 719 -6.85 -5.32 -12.77
CA ALA A 719 -5.60 -6.11 -12.86
C ALA A 719 -4.72 -6.22 -11.59
N ASN A 720 -4.99 -5.44 -10.53
CA ASN A 720 -4.31 -5.55 -9.25
C ASN A 720 -5.11 -6.34 -8.18
N ARG A 721 -6.33 -6.79 -8.47
CA ARG A 721 -7.15 -7.65 -7.59
C ARG A 721 -6.89 -9.11 -7.93
N ASN A 722 -6.00 -9.74 -7.19
CA ASN A 722 -5.55 -11.10 -7.49
C ASN A 722 -6.26 -12.17 -6.65
N ILE A 723 -7.10 -11.78 -5.68
CA ILE A 723 -7.82 -12.69 -4.79
C ILE A 723 -9.28 -12.78 -5.23
N ALA A 724 -9.81 -14.00 -5.34
CA ALA A 724 -11.18 -14.25 -5.83
C ALA A 724 -12.27 -13.49 -5.05
N THR A 725 -12.11 -13.35 -3.72
CA THR A 725 -13.05 -12.62 -2.84
C THR A 725 -13.14 -11.12 -3.12
N GLU A 726 -12.13 -10.53 -3.76
CA GLU A 726 -12.13 -9.11 -4.15
C GLU A 726 -12.88 -8.87 -5.46
N SER A 727 -13.24 -9.94 -6.18
CA SER A 727 -14.03 -9.91 -7.40
C SER A 727 -15.22 -10.88 -7.33
N PRO A 728 -16.21 -10.60 -6.47
CA PRO A 728 -17.40 -11.44 -6.35
C PRO A 728 -18.43 -11.11 -7.44
N ALA A 729 -19.14 -12.12 -7.93
CA ALA A 729 -20.32 -11.97 -8.78
C ALA A 729 -21.35 -13.06 -8.48
N ALA A 730 -22.64 -12.75 -8.58
CA ALA A 730 -23.73 -13.69 -8.34
C ALA A 730 -24.66 -13.80 -9.54
N TYR A 731 -25.02 -15.03 -9.93
CA TYR A 731 -25.88 -15.31 -11.07
C TYR A 731 -27.12 -16.10 -10.67
N SER A 732 -28.27 -15.63 -11.12
CA SER A 732 -29.56 -16.31 -11.01
C SER A 732 -29.66 -17.45 -12.03
N ILE A 733 -29.78 -18.69 -11.57
CA ILE A 733 -29.95 -19.88 -12.42
C ILE A 733 -31.20 -19.73 -13.29
N ALA A 734 -32.32 -19.31 -12.69
CA ALA A 734 -33.56 -19.08 -13.43
C ALA A 734 -33.38 -18.00 -14.50
N GLY A 735 -32.69 -16.90 -14.18
CA GLY A 735 -32.47 -15.79 -15.10
C GLY A 735 -31.58 -16.17 -16.30
N VAL A 736 -30.44 -16.80 -16.02
CA VAL A 736 -29.45 -17.15 -17.04
C VAL A 736 -29.79 -18.42 -17.84
N SER A 737 -30.79 -19.20 -17.40
CA SER A 737 -31.24 -20.39 -18.15
C SER A 737 -31.87 -20.07 -19.52
N THR A 738 -32.24 -18.80 -19.75
CA THR A 738 -32.96 -18.36 -20.95
C THR A 738 -32.17 -17.40 -21.84
N ASN A 739 -31.06 -16.82 -21.35
CA ASN A 739 -30.28 -15.83 -22.08
C ASN A 739 -28.77 -16.15 -22.03
N PRO A 740 -28.03 -15.88 -23.11
CA PRO A 740 -26.58 -16.03 -23.10
C PRO A 740 -25.95 -15.04 -22.10
N ILE A 741 -25.15 -15.56 -21.16
CA ILE A 741 -24.46 -14.72 -20.19
C ILE A 741 -23.41 -13.86 -20.89
N LYS A 742 -23.32 -12.59 -20.49
CA LYS A 742 -22.33 -11.65 -20.96
C LYS A 742 -21.62 -10.96 -19.81
N ILE A 743 -20.35 -10.67 -20.01
CA ILE A 743 -19.55 -9.76 -19.18
C ILE A 743 -19.08 -8.59 -20.04
N LYS A 744 -18.58 -7.53 -19.41
CA LYS A 744 -17.87 -6.44 -20.10
C LYS A 744 -16.40 -6.43 -19.70
N ALA A 745 -15.51 -6.63 -20.66
CA ALA A 745 -14.07 -6.68 -20.42
C ALA A 745 -13.35 -5.51 -21.11
N LYS A 746 -12.37 -4.94 -20.42
CA LYS A 746 -11.50 -3.88 -20.93
C LYS A 746 -10.11 -4.42 -21.14
N PHE A 747 -9.55 -4.15 -22.32
CA PHE A 747 -8.21 -4.58 -22.71
C PHE A 747 -7.33 -3.37 -23.02
N MET A 748 -6.03 -3.53 -22.81
CA MET A 748 -5.02 -2.51 -23.05
C MET A 748 -3.98 -3.05 -24.01
N ILE A 749 -3.39 -2.18 -24.83
CA ILE A 749 -2.31 -2.55 -25.75
C ILE A 749 -1.14 -1.56 -25.64
N THR A 750 0.09 -2.05 -25.74
CA THR A 750 1.32 -1.23 -25.67
C THR A 750 1.65 -0.50 -26.99
N SER A 751 0.67 -0.29 -27.87
CA SER A 751 0.83 0.39 -29.17
C SER A 751 -0.23 1.48 -29.37
N ALA A 752 0.13 2.54 -30.09
CA ALA A 752 -0.68 3.76 -30.22
C ALA A 752 -1.75 3.71 -31.33
N ASP A 753 -1.64 2.76 -32.28
CA ASP A 753 -2.42 2.77 -33.52
C ASP A 753 -3.39 1.58 -33.63
N ASN A 754 -4.38 1.72 -34.54
CA ASN A 754 -5.52 0.83 -34.84
C ASN A 754 -5.13 -0.63 -35.13
N ILE A 755 -4.75 -1.36 -34.10
CA ILE A 755 -4.39 -2.76 -34.15
C ILE A 755 -5.60 -3.60 -33.74
N GLN A 756 -5.78 -4.72 -34.44
CA GLN A 756 -6.73 -5.74 -34.07
C GLN A 756 -5.99 -6.88 -33.37
N ALA A 757 -6.54 -7.33 -32.25
CA ALA A 757 -6.11 -8.56 -31.60
C ALA A 757 -7.28 -9.53 -31.52
N GLU A 758 -6.98 -10.81 -31.73
CA GLU A 758 -7.89 -11.89 -31.37
C GLU A 758 -7.61 -12.26 -29.91
N ILE A 759 -8.63 -12.32 -29.06
CA ILE A 759 -8.52 -12.56 -27.61
C ILE A 759 -9.39 -13.76 -27.25
N ARG A 760 -8.91 -14.59 -26.32
CA ARG A 760 -9.66 -15.70 -25.72
C ARG A 760 -9.28 -15.90 -24.25
N ALA A 761 -10.01 -16.73 -23.54
CA ALA A 761 -9.61 -17.20 -22.21
C ALA A 761 -9.86 -18.70 -22.03
N THR A 762 -8.95 -19.39 -21.37
CA THR A 762 -9.13 -20.79 -20.96
C THR A 762 -9.38 -20.88 -19.45
N GLY A 763 -9.98 -21.98 -18.99
CA GLY A 763 -10.38 -22.14 -17.59
C GLY A 763 -11.79 -21.60 -17.34
N GLY A 764 -11.97 -20.80 -16.30
CA GLY A 764 -13.22 -20.11 -15.98
C GLY A 764 -14.20 -20.86 -15.09
N GLY A 765 -13.89 -22.10 -14.70
CA GLY A 765 -14.74 -22.93 -13.83
C GLY A 765 -16.20 -22.94 -14.30
N ILE A 766 -17.14 -22.63 -13.39
CA ILE A 766 -18.57 -22.56 -13.71
C ILE A 766 -18.95 -21.54 -14.81
N LEU A 767 -18.13 -20.51 -15.08
CA LEU A 767 -18.35 -19.56 -16.17
C LEU A 767 -17.82 -20.07 -17.52
N GLY A 768 -17.00 -21.12 -17.52
CA GLY A 768 -16.46 -21.75 -18.71
C GLY A 768 -15.39 -20.94 -19.44
N ALA A 769 -14.82 -21.53 -20.47
CA ALA A 769 -13.85 -20.86 -21.33
C ALA A 769 -14.52 -19.74 -22.16
N VAL A 770 -13.73 -18.78 -22.61
CA VAL A 770 -14.17 -17.70 -23.50
C VAL A 770 -13.65 -18.00 -24.90
N ASP A 771 -14.57 -18.15 -25.85
CA ASP A 771 -14.25 -18.32 -27.27
C ASP A 771 -13.47 -17.14 -27.84
N SER A 772 -12.75 -17.34 -28.93
CA SER A 772 -11.96 -16.24 -29.50
C SER A 772 -12.85 -15.16 -30.12
N PHE A 773 -12.53 -13.90 -29.84
CA PHE A 773 -13.20 -12.72 -30.39
C PHE A 773 -12.20 -11.64 -30.77
N THR A 774 -12.59 -10.75 -31.69
CA THR A 774 -11.71 -9.67 -32.17
C THR A 774 -11.94 -8.39 -31.37
N VAL A 775 -10.85 -7.79 -30.91
CA VAL A 775 -10.83 -6.47 -30.25
C VAL A 775 -10.08 -5.48 -31.13
N ASN A 776 -10.74 -4.37 -31.43
CA ASN A 776 -10.11 -3.21 -32.05
C ASN A 776 -9.56 -2.31 -30.95
N PHE A 777 -8.34 -1.83 -31.09
CA PHE A 777 -7.75 -0.88 -30.15
C PHE A 777 -7.74 0.53 -30.75
N LYS A 778 -8.01 1.53 -29.91
CA LYS A 778 -7.89 2.95 -30.23
C LYS A 778 -7.23 3.66 -29.06
N SER A 779 -6.12 4.38 -29.31
CA SER A 779 -5.38 5.09 -28.26
C SER A 779 -4.93 4.19 -27.09
N GLY A 780 -4.51 2.95 -27.40
CA GLY A 780 -3.99 2.00 -26.41
C GLY A 780 -5.04 1.26 -25.57
N VAL A 781 -6.33 1.45 -25.84
CA VAL A 781 -7.45 0.82 -25.13
C VAL A 781 -8.37 0.11 -26.12
N SER A 782 -9.05 -0.95 -25.71
CA SER A 782 -10.14 -1.54 -26.50
C SER A 782 -11.15 -0.47 -26.93
N ASN A 783 -11.74 -0.64 -28.11
CA ASN A 783 -12.74 0.26 -28.67
C ASN A 783 -13.94 -0.55 -29.20
N PRO A 784 -15.12 -0.48 -28.55
CA PRO A 784 -15.45 0.33 -27.36
C PRO A 784 -14.59 -0.01 -26.13
N GLU A 785 -14.47 0.93 -25.19
CA GLU A 785 -13.60 0.80 -24.00
C GLU A 785 -13.86 -0.49 -23.22
N PHE A 786 -15.13 -0.82 -23.01
CA PHE A 786 -15.57 -2.11 -22.51
C PHE A 786 -16.23 -2.90 -23.64
N ILE A 787 -15.67 -4.07 -23.94
CA ILE A 787 -16.17 -5.01 -24.94
C ILE A 787 -17.13 -5.98 -24.27
N GLU A 788 -18.32 -6.19 -24.86
CA GLU A 788 -19.19 -7.29 -24.43
C GLU A 788 -18.59 -8.63 -24.85
N VAL A 789 -18.39 -9.51 -23.87
CA VAL A 789 -17.86 -10.85 -24.05
C VAL A 789 -18.96 -11.84 -23.66
N SER A 790 -19.34 -12.71 -24.60
CA SER A 790 -20.31 -13.76 -24.34
C SER A 790 -19.63 -14.96 -23.68
N LEU A 791 -20.32 -15.62 -22.76
CA LEU A 791 -19.84 -16.80 -22.04
C LEU A 791 -20.65 -18.04 -22.45
N PRO A 792 -20.46 -18.59 -23.66
CA PRO A 792 -21.31 -19.68 -24.17
C PRO A 792 -21.07 -21.03 -23.49
N HIS A 793 -19.93 -21.20 -22.80
CA HIS A 793 -19.52 -22.46 -22.17
C HIS A 793 -19.80 -22.52 -20.67
N HIS A 794 -20.59 -21.58 -20.14
CA HIS A 794 -20.95 -21.59 -18.72
C HIS A 794 -21.74 -22.84 -18.34
N THR A 795 -21.57 -23.30 -17.11
CA THR A 795 -22.30 -24.46 -16.54
C THR A 795 -23.17 -24.06 -15.34
N ILE A 796 -23.41 -22.76 -15.16
CA ILE A 796 -24.30 -22.21 -14.11
C ILE A 796 -25.64 -22.97 -14.10
N GLY A 797 -26.03 -23.45 -12.92
CA GLY A 797 -27.24 -24.25 -12.73
C GLY A 797 -27.07 -25.76 -12.86
N THR A 798 -25.99 -26.26 -13.48
CA THR A 798 -25.73 -27.71 -13.63
C THR A 798 -25.68 -28.40 -12.28
N ASN A 799 -24.97 -27.80 -11.32
CA ASN A 799 -24.81 -28.29 -9.96
C ASN A 799 -25.77 -27.61 -8.96
N GLY A 800 -26.82 -26.93 -9.43
CA GLY A 800 -27.71 -26.16 -8.54
C GLY A 800 -26.99 -24.99 -7.86
N VAL A 801 -27.41 -24.66 -6.64
CA VAL A 801 -26.77 -23.61 -5.83
C VAL A 801 -25.31 -23.96 -5.58
N ASN A 802 -24.41 -23.01 -5.82
CA ASN A 802 -22.97 -23.22 -5.72
C ASN A 802 -22.22 -21.94 -5.35
N LYS A 803 -21.02 -22.11 -4.78
CA LYS A 803 -19.99 -21.08 -4.61
C LYS A 803 -18.68 -21.63 -5.14
N GLU A 804 -18.08 -20.94 -6.10
CA GLU A 804 -16.86 -21.39 -6.75
C GLU A 804 -15.88 -20.23 -6.98
N ASP A 805 -14.63 -20.45 -6.60
CA ASP A 805 -13.54 -19.55 -7.00
C ASP A 805 -12.98 -20.06 -8.34
N ILE A 806 -13.00 -19.18 -9.34
CA ILE A 806 -12.61 -19.52 -10.71
C ILE A 806 -11.47 -18.64 -11.18
N GLN A 807 -10.66 -19.16 -12.10
CA GLN A 807 -9.58 -18.43 -12.75
C GLN A 807 -9.71 -18.51 -14.26
N TRP A 808 -9.57 -17.37 -14.94
CA TRP A 808 -9.35 -17.32 -16.39
C TRP A 808 -7.89 -17.06 -16.70
N GLN A 809 -7.33 -17.88 -17.59
CA GLN A 809 -6.05 -17.60 -18.25
C GLN A 809 -6.33 -16.94 -19.60
N TRP A 810 -6.16 -15.62 -19.67
CA TRP A 810 -6.38 -14.83 -20.86
C TRP A 810 -5.22 -14.96 -21.85
N GLN A 811 -5.53 -14.89 -23.15
CA GLN A 811 -4.57 -14.98 -24.24
C GLN A 811 -4.95 -14.06 -25.41
N TYR A 812 -3.95 -13.54 -26.14
CA TYR A 812 -4.16 -12.84 -27.40
C TYR A 812 -3.32 -13.39 -28.54
N LYS A 813 -3.71 -13.02 -29.76
CA LYS A 813 -2.99 -13.22 -31.00
C LYS A 813 -3.11 -11.99 -31.89
N LEU A 814 -1.99 -11.54 -32.45
CA LEU A 814 -1.94 -10.45 -33.44
C LEU A 814 -1.72 -11.02 -34.84
N SER A 815 -2.45 -10.51 -35.85
CA SER A 815 -2.24 -10.72 -37.30
C SER A 815 -1.72 -12.12 -37.70
N GLY A 816 -2.44 -13.19 -37.34
CA GLY A 816 -2.08 -14.56 -37.75
C GLY A 816 -0.97 -15.25 -36.93
N GLY A 817 -0.40 -14.59 -35.92
CA GLY A 817 0.65 -15.12 -35.03
C GLY A 817 0.24 -16.25 -34.08
N ALA A 818 1.09 -16.58 -33.11
CA ALA A 818 0.78 -17.55 -32.05
C ALA A 818 -0.05 -16.91 -30.92
N TRP A 819 -0.70 -17.74 -30.11
CA TRP A 819 -1.37 -17.29 -28.88
C TRP A 819 -0.34 -16.98 -27.79
N THR A 820 -0.48 -15.81 -27.16
CA THR A 820 0.39 -15.31 -26.09
C THR A 820 -0.45 -15.08 -24.84
N ASN A 821 0.06 -15.47 -23.66
CA ASN A 821 -0.64 -15.30 -22.39
C ASN A 821 -0.68 -13.82 -21.95
N MET A 822 -1.79 -13.47 -21.30
CA MET A 822 -2.03 -12.22 -20.57
C MET A 822 -2.05 -12.48 -19.06
N THR A 823 -2.30 -11.43 -18.27
CA THR A 823 -2.65 -11.51 -16.87
C THR A 823 -3.88 -12.42 -16.66
N ALA A 824 -3.79 -13.33 -15.69
CA ALA A 824 -4.92 -14.17 -15.27
C ALA A 824 -5.88 -13.39 -14.37
N SER A 825 -7.16 -13.74 -14.39
CA SER A 825 -8.17 -13.10 -13.54
C SER A 825 -8.84 -14.12 -12.62
N ASN A 826 -8.95 -13.79 -11.32
CA ASN A 826 -9.53 -14.64 -10.28
C ASN A 826 -10.86 -14.04 -9.77
N HIS A 827 -11.89 -14.87 -9.60
CA HIS A 827 -13.24 -14.41 -9.26
C HIS A 827 -13.96 -15.37 -8.35
N ARG A 828 -14.79 -14.85 -7.44
CA ARG A 828 -15.73 -15.64 -6.64
C ARG A 828 -17.12 -15.59 -7.26
N ILE A 829 -17.62 -16.73 -7.72
CA ILE A 829 -18.90 -16.84 -8.40
C ILE A 829 -19.91 -17.57 -7.54
N TYR A 830 -21.05 -16.92 -7.28
CA TYR A 830 -22.22 -17.50 -6.64
C TYR A 830 -23.26 -17.88 -7.69
N SER A 831 -23.78 -19.09 -7.62
CA SER A 831 -24.94 -19.53 -8.39
C SER A 831 -26.12 -19.69 -7.44
N ILE A 832 -27.17 -18.89 -7.63
CA ILE A 832 -28.38 -18.87 -6.79
C ILE A 832 -29.59 -19.30 -7.60
N LEU A 833 -30.67 -19.77 -6.97
CA LEU A 833 -31.81 -20.35 -7.70
C LEU A 833 -32.50 -19.32 -8.61
N GLN A 834 -32.80 -18.16 -8.05
CA GLN A 834 -33.52 -17.06 -8.71
C GLN A 834 -33.17 -15.73 -8.03
N GLU A 835 -33.76 -14.63 -8.49
CA GLU A 835 -33.56 -13.32 -7.85
C GLU A 835 -33.89 -13.38 -6.35
N PRO A 836 -33.06 -12.76 -5.50
CA PRO A 836 -33.30 -12.71 -4.07
C PRO A 836 -34.62 -11.99 -3.75
N THR A 837 -35.38 -12.55 -2.82
CA THR A 837 -36.62 -11.92 -2.34
C THR A 837 -36.38 -11.22 -1.01
N ARG A 838 -37.37 -10.44 -0.55
CA ARG A 838 -37.28 -9.69 0.71
C ARG A 838 -36.79 -10.62 1.87
N PRO A 839 -36.02 -10.11 2.85
CA PRO A 839 -35.70 -8.70 3.07
C PRO A 839 -34.73 -8.10 2.05
N TRP A 840 -34.12 -8.92 1.20
CA TRP A 840 -33.22 -8.48 0.14
C TRP A 840 -33.96 -7.77 -1.02
N GLU A 841 -33.25 -6.85 -1.66
CA GLU A 841 -33.75 -6.01 -2.74
C GLU A 841 -32.75 -5.97 -3.90
N GLN A 842 -33.26 -5.68 -5.10
CA GLN A 842 -32.48 -5.47 -6.34
C GLN A 842 -32.68 -4.04 -6.86
N ILE A 843 -32.66 -3.06 -5.94
CA ILE A 843 -32.82 -1.64 -6.24
C ILE A 843 -31.80 -0.80 -5.45
N GLY A 844 -31.44 0.37 -5.99
CA GLY A 844 -30.61 1.34 -5.28
C GLY A 844 -29.12 1.01 -5.22
N PHE A 845 -28.59 0.22 -6.16
CA PHE A 845 -27.16 -0.06 -6.28
C PHE A 845 -26.31 1.22 -6.48
N PRO A 846 -25.12 1.33 -5.84
CA PRO A 846 -24.52 0.38 -4.90
C PRO A 846 -24.87 0.64 -3.41
N ASN A 847 -25.68 1.66 -3.12
CA ASN A 847 -25.80 2.23 -1.78
C ASN A 847 -26.91 1.61 -0.91
N ASN A 848 -27.81 0.79 -1.47
CA ASN A 848 -28.87 0.16 -0.69
C ASN A 848 -28.30 -0.95 0.20
N ASN A 849 -28.54 -0.87 1.52
CA ASN A 849 -28.07 -1.86 2.49
C ASN A 849 -28.83 -3.18 2.44
N GLN A 850 -29.99 -3.21 1.78
CA GLN A 850 -30.75 -4.44 1.53
C GLN A 850 -30.37 -5.17 0.23
N LEU A 851 -29.33 -4.75 -0.50
CA LEU A 851 -28.78 -5.62 -1.53
C LEU A 851 -28.25 -6.91 -0.89
N PRO A 852 -28.32 -8.07 -1.55
CA PRO A 852 -27.73 -9.33 -1.08
C PRO A 852 -26.26 -9.18 -0.70
N TRP A 853 -25.91 -9.68 0.47
CA TRP A 853 -24.54 -9.61 1.01
C TRP A 853 -23.72 -10.84 0.62
N THR A 854 -22.52 -10.64 0.08
CA THR A 854 -21.58 -11.76 -0.15
C THR A 854 -21.24 -12.48 1.14
N ASP A 855 -21.17 -11.76 2.27
CA ASP A 855 -20.93 -12.37 3.58
C ASP A 855 -22.05 -13.35 3.98
N VAL A 856 -23.30 -13.11 3.54
CA VAL A 856 -24.41 -14.07 3.72
C VAL A 856 -24.36 -15.18 2.66
N LEU A 857 -24.11 -14.84 1.39
CA LEU A 857 -24.01 -15.81 0.30
C LEU A 857 -22.89 -16.83 0.52
N ASP A 858 -21.80 -16.43 1.18
CA ASP A 858 -20.66 -17.28 1.52
C ASP A 858 -21.06 -18.46 2.41
N TYR A 859 -22.08 -18.30 3.24
CA TYR A 859 -22.68 -19.36 4.07
C TYR A 859 -23.88 -19.99 3.39
N ALA A 860 -24.84 -19.19 2.91
CA ALA A 860 -26.09 -19.70 2.35
C ALA A 860 -25.85 -20.62 1.13
N CYS A 861 -24.94 -20.25 0.21
CA CYS A 861 -24.62 -21.09 -0.94
C CYS A 861 -23.89 -22.38 -0.56
N VAL A 862 -23.10 -22.36 0.53
CA VAL A 862 -22.40 -23.57 1.03
C VAL A 862 -23.38 -24.49 1.76
N TRP A 863 -24.28 -23.94 2.57
CA TRP A 863 -25.30 -24.70 3.30
C TRP A 863 -26.27 -25.39 2.34
N ALA A 864 -26.61 -24.72 1.23
CA ALA A 864 -27.51 -25.22 0.20
C ALA A 864 -26.78 -25.76 -1.04
N ALA A 865 -25.49 -26.08 -0.95
CA ALA A 865 -24.71 -26.55 -2.08
C ALA A 865 -25.36 -27.78 -2.75
N GLY A 866 -25.46 -27.77 -4.08
CA GLY A 866 -26.07 -28.87 -4.84
C GLY A 866 -27.59 -28.81 -4.96
N LYS A 867 -28.28 -27.98 -4.17
CA LYS A 867 -29.75 -27.94 -4.15
C LYS A 867 -30.30 -27.19 -5.36
N LYS A 868 -31.43 -27.67 -5.90
CA LYS A 868 -32.03 -27.18 -7.15
C LYS A 868 -33.45 -26.64 -6.99
N THR A 869 -34.06 -26.83 -5.83
CA THR A 869 -35.43 -26.37 -5.55
C THR A 869 -35.45 -25.51 -4.28
N ALA A 870 -36.40 -24.57 -4.19
CA ALA A 870 -36.54 -23.72 -3.01
C ALA A 870 -36.83 -24.53 -1.74
N ASP A 871 -37.60 -25.63 -1.87
CA ASP A 871 -37.91 -26.52 -0.74
C ASP A 871 -36.65 -27.26 -0.25
N ASP A 872 -35.80 -27.76 -1.15
CA ASP A 872 -34.53 -28.42 -0.80
C ASP A 872 -33.51 -27.45 -0.18
N VAL A 873 -33.45 -26.22 -0.71
CA VAL A 873 -32.62 -25.14 -0.17
C VAL A 873 -33.05 -24.80 1.25
N THR A 874 -34.35 -24.56 1.44
CA THR A 874 -34.90 -24.18 2.75
C THR A 874 -34.70 -25.31 3.75
N THR A 875 -34.88 -26.56 3.32
CA THR A 875 -34.60 -27.75 4.13
C THR A 875 -33.15 -27.76 4.61
N ALA A 876 -32.18 -27.62 3.70
CA ALA A 876 -30.76 -27.65 4.03
C ALA A 876 -30.35 -26.52 5.00
N ILE A 877 -30.88 -25.31 4.80
CA ILE A 877 -30.63 -24.17 5.70
C ILE A 877 -31.26 -24.43 7.07
N THR A 878 -32.48 -24.94 7.12
CA THR A 878 -33.18 -25.25 8.38
C THR A 878 -32.43 -26.31 9.20
N GLU A 879 -31.94 -27.36 8.53
CA GLU A 879 -31.09 -28.40 9.14
C GLU A 879 -29.77 -27.83 9.67
N LYS A 880 -29.11 -26.97 8.88
CA LYS A 880 -27.88 -26.29 9.31
C LYS A 880 -28.10 -25.49 10.59
N VAL A 881 -29.14 -24.65 10.60
CA VAL A 881 -29.47 -23.81 11.76
C VAL A 881 -29.76 -24.67 12.99
N ASN A 882 -30.61 -25.71 12.90
CA ASN A 882 -30.98 -26.54 14.06
C ASN A 882 -29.82 -27.40 14.61
N GLY A 883 -28.94 -27.91 13.74
CA GLY A 883 -28.07 -29.03 14.10
C GLY A 883 -26.57 -28.74 14.12
N GLN A 884 -26.08 -27.71 13.41
CA GLN A 884 -24.66 -27.65 13.02
C GLN A 884 -24.00 -26.28 13.26
N LEU A 885 -24.72 -25.32 13.86
CA LEU A 885 -24.19 -24.00 14.20
C LEU A 885 -23.92 -23.82 15.71
N SER A 886 -24.00 -24.88 16.52
CA SER A 886 -23.83 -24.81 17.99
C SER A 886 -24.78 -23.86 18.73
N LEU A 887 -25.92 -23.55 18.12
CA LEU A 887 -26.98 -22.73 18.69
C LEU A 887 -27.76 -23.49 19.78
N LYS A 888 -28.31 -22.76 20.75
CA LYS A 888 -29.08 -23.28 21.88
C LYS A 888 -30.31 -22.43 22.17
N TYR A 889 -31.43 -23.09 22.44
CA TYR A 889 -32.68 -22.39 22.76
C TYR A 889 -32.65 -21.69 24.13
N ASP A 890 -33.17 -20.46 24.20
CA ASP A 890 -33.45 -19.79 25.47
C ASP A 890 -34.70 -20.38 26.16
N ILE A 891 -34.49 -21.46 26.91
CA ILE A 891 -35.52 -22.13 27.71
C ILE A 891 -35.93 -21.34 28.97
N LYS A 892 -35.21 -20.27 29.34
CA LYS A 892 -35.47 -19.51 30.57
C LYS A 892 -36.47 -18.38 30.34
N SER A 893 -36.23 -17.57 29.31
CA SER A 893 -36.99 -16.34 29.06
C SER A 893 -37.59 -16.27 27.65
N GLY A 894 -37.12 -17.11 26.73
CA GLY A 894 -37.56 -17.10 25.33
C GLY A 894 -37.23 -15.80 24.60
N ALA A 895 -36.20 -15.07 25.04
CA ALA A 895 -35.85 -13.77 24.50
C ALA A 895 -35.06 -13.90 23.20
N SER A 896 -35.40 -13.09 22.20
CA SER A 896 -34.62 -12.99 20.96
C SER A 896 -33.28 -12.29 21.23
N LYS A 897 -32.23 -12.71 20.52
CA LYS A 897 -30.87 -12.16 20.62
C LYS A 897 -30.38 -11.51 19.34
N TYR A 898 -30.84 -11.99 18.19
CA TYR A 898 -30.42 -11.52 16.88
C TYR A 898 -31.51 -10.73 16.16
N THR A 899 -32.65 -10.46 16.80
CA THR A 899 -33.61 -9.48 16.29
C THR A 899 -33.82 -8.36 17.28
N ASP A 900 -34.04 -7.15 16.76
CA ASP A 900 -34.32 -5.97 17.57
C ASP A 900 -35.56 -5.23 17.04
N THR A 901 -36.20 -4.44 17.88
CA THR A 901 -37.38 -3.63 17.53
C THR A 901 -37.03 -2.16 17.64
N LEU A 902 -36.78 -1.54 16.50
CA LEU A 902 -36.40 -0.12 16.41
C LEU A 902 -37.60 0.82 16.59
N SER A 903 -38.81 0.36 16.26
CA SER A 903 -40.05 1.11 16.49
C SER A 903 -41.26 0.18 16.56
N ALA A 904 -42.42 0.73 16.94
CA ALA A 904 -43.68 -0.01 16.98
C ALA A 904 -44.09 -0.65 15.63
N SER A 905 -43.49 -0.21 14.52
CA SER A 905 -43.75 -0.70 13.17
C SER A 905 -42.52 -1.30 12.48
N LEU A 906 -41.38 -1.46 13.19
CA LEU A 906 -40.15 -1.92 12.56
C LEU A 906 -39.28 -2.76 13.51
N SER A 907 -39.08 -4.01 13.11
CA SER A 907 -38.11 -4.94 13.67
C SER A 907 -37.07 -5.32 12.63
N VAL A 908 -35.84 -5.52 13.07
CA VAL A 908 -34.66 -5.74 12.24
C VAL A 908 -33.94 -7.04 12.61
N PHE A 909 -33.21 -7.60 11.66
CA PHE A 909 -32.28 -8.69 11.87
C PHE A 909 -30.87 -8.14 12.08
N LEU A 910 -30.24 -8.46 13.20
CA LEU A 910 -28.85 -8.08 13.50
C LEU A 910 -27.87 -8.99 12.73
N CYS A 911 -27.90 -8.91 11.39
CA CYS A 911 -27.20 -9.86 10.52
C CYS A 911 -25.68 -9.78 10.65
N ASN A 912 -25.10 -8.58 10.78
CA ASN A 912 -23.66 -8.42 11.04
C ASN A 912 -23.24 -9.18 12.31
N ASP A 913 -23.95 -9.00 13.43
CA ASP A 913 -23.66 -9.71 14.68
C ASP A 913 -23.77 -11.25 14.50
N PHE A 914 -24.71 -11.72 13.67
CA PHE A 914 -24.85 -13.15 13.40
C PHE A 914 -23.73 -13.69 12.50
N ILE A 915 -23.31 -12.95 11.48
CA ILE A 915 -22.15 -13.28 10.66
C ILE A 915 -20.86 -13.29 11.50
N ASP A 916 -20.69 -12.35 12.43
CA ASP A 916 -19.57 -12.32 13.37
C ASP A 916 -19.59 -13.56 14.29
N TYR A 917 -20.77 -13.99 14.74
CA TYR A 917 -20.89 -15.26 15.46
C TYR A 917 -20.46 -16.46 14.62
N LEU A 918 -20.86 -16.54 13.35
CA LEU A 918 -20.47 -17.65 12.46
C LEU A 918 -18.96 -17.66 12.14
N THR A 919 -18.36 -16.48 12.04
CA THR A 919 -16.98 -16.34 11.56
C THR A 919 -15.96 -16.47 12.68
N SER A 920 -16.20 -15.82 13.82
CA SER A 920 -15.23 -15.72 14.93
C SER A 920 -15.83 -16.06 16.30
N GLY A 921 -17.13 -16.30 16.39
CA GLY A 921 -17.83 -16.54 17.67
C GLY A 921 -18.06 -15.27 18.51
N THR A 922 -17.70 -14.08 18.01
CA THR A 922 -17.69 -12.82 18.78
C THR A 922 -19.02 -12.04 18.78
N GLY A 923 -20.05 -12.52 18.06
CA GLY A 923 -21.39 -11.91 17.98
C GLY A 923 -22.22 -11.94 19.28
N LYS A 924 -23.55 -12.12 19.18
CA LYS A 924 -24.44 -12.20 20.39
C LYS A 924 -24.41 -13.56 21.10
N GLY A 925 -23.52 -14.46 20.70
CA GLY A 925 -23.35 -15.80 21.27
C GLY A 925 -24.36 -16.84 20.75
N PRO A 926 -24.35 -18.07 21.30
CA PRO A 926 -25.10 -19.21 20.75
C PRO A 926 -26.59 -19.24 21.13
N VAL A 927 -27.05 -18.32 21.99
CA VAL A 927 -28.41 -18.38 22.54
C VAL A 927 -29.39 -17.75 21.56
N VAL A 928 -30.47 -18.47 21.22
CA VAL A 928 -31.50 -18.05 20.26
C VAL A 928 -32.91 -18.39 20.76
N ASN A 929 -33.92 -17.69 20.24
CA ASN A 929 -35.33 -18.08 20.38
C ASN A 929 -35.96 -18.44 19.02
N CYS A 930 -37.28 -18.68 19.02
CA CYS A 930 -38.02 -19.06 17.81
C CYS A 930 -38.01 -17.95 16.74
N THR A 931 -38.12 -16.68 17.16
CA THR A 931 -38.00 -15.51 16.29
C THR A 931 -36.62 -15.42 15.63
N ASP A 932 -35.53 -15.60 16.38
CA ASP A 932 -34.17 -15.62 15.81
C ASP A 932 -34.05 -16.72 14.75
N CYS A 933 -34.50 -17.93 15.07
CA CYS A 933 -34.42 -19.09 14.18
C CYS A 933 -35.19 -18.85 12.88
N ALA A 934 -36.43 -18.34 12.98
CA ALA A 934 -37.25 -18.01 11.83
C ALA A 934 -36.57 -16.96 10.93
N THR A 935 -36.07 -15.86 11.52
CA THR A 935 -35.44 -14.78 10.76
C THR A 935 -34.13 -15.19 10.12
N ILE A 936 -33.31 -16.04 10.75
CA ILE A 936 -32.09 -16.59 10.14
C ILE A 936 -32.46 -17.44 8.91
N VAL A 937 -33.41 -18.38 9.05
CA VAL A 937 -33.82 -19.26 7.94
C VAL A 937 -34.40 -18.43 6.79
N VAL A 938 -35.31 -17.51 7.06
CA VAL A 938 -35.95 -16.67 6.03
C VAL A 938 -34.92 -15.78 5.33
N SER A 939 -34.06 -15.10 6.09
CA SER A 939 -33.05 -14.19 5.50
C SER A 939 -32.05 -14.96 4.63
N PHE A 940 -31.51 -16.08 5.10
CA PHE A 940 -30.50 -16.83 4.34
C PHE A 940 -31.10 -17.58 3.14
N ALA A 941 -32.31 -18.15 3.28
CA ALA A 941 -32.96 -18.83 2.16
C ALA A 941 -33.41 -17.85 1.07
N ASN A 942 -33.96 -16.70 1.45
CA ASN A 942 -34.41 -15.69 0.49
C ASN A 942 -33.24 -15.00 -0.23
N ALA A 943 -32.04 -14.95 0.39
CA ALA A 943 -30.81 -14.44 -0.24
C ALA A 943 -30.41 -15.22 -1.50
N ILE A 944 -30.75 -16.51 -1.55
CA ILE A 944 -30.42 -17.41 -2.68
C ILE A 944 -31.64 -17.78 -3.52
N GLY A 945 -32.71 -16.99 -3.39
CA GLY A 945 -33.90 -17.06 -4.25
C GLY A 945 -35.07 -17.86 -3.69
N CYS A 946 -35.15 -18.14 -2.39
CA CYS A 946 -36.42 -18.63 -1.80
C CYS A 946 -37.41 -17.47 -1.58
N ASN A 947 -38.64 -17.79 -1.18
CA ASN A 947 -39.65 -16.81 -0.83
C ASN A 947 -40.43 -17.24 0.41
N LEU A 948 -39.81 -17.07 1.56
CA LEU A 948 -40.38 -17.39 2.87
C LEU A 948 -40.78 -16.13 3.62
N ILE A 949 -41.64 -16.33 4.63
CA ILE A 949 -41.98 -15.32 5.62
C ILE A 949 -41.85 -15.88 7.04
N GLU A 950 -41.52 -15.03 8.00
CA GLU A 950 -41.66 -15.33 9.42
C GLU A 950 -43.13 -15.16 9.81
N ALA A 951 -43.74 -16.19 10.39
CA ALA A 951 -45.12 -16.12 10.86
C ALA A 951 -45.33 -16.84 12.18
N ILE A 952 -46.30 -16.35 12.95
CA ILE A 952 -46.60 -16.84 14.29
C ILE A 952 -47.85 -17.72 14.34
N MET A 953 -47.85 -18.62 15.31
CA MET A 953 -49.03 -19.35 15.75
C MET A 953 -49.32 -19.10 17.23
N HIS A 954 -50.61 -18.87 17.55
CA HIS A 954 -51.09 -18.68 18.92
C HIS A 954 -52.63 -18.85 19.02
N GLY A 955 -53.17 -18.89 20.24
CA GLY A 955 -54.59 -19.14 20.54
C GLY A 955 -55.52 -17.95 20.48
N GLY A 956 -55.02 -16.82 20.01
CA GLY A 956 -55.77 -15.55 19.95
C GLY A 956 -56.55 -15.41 18.65
N THR A 957 -57.10 -14.21 18.44
CA THR A 957 -57.79 -13.83 17.20
C THR A 957 -57.09 -12.71 16.45
N THR A 958 -56.07 -12.09 17.05
CA THR A 958 -55.25 -11.03 16.46
C THR A 958 -53.79 -11.19 16.87
N VAL A 959 -52.87 -10.87 15.96
CA VAL A 959 -51.40 -10.96 16.17
C VAL A 959 -50.93 -10.12 17.36
N ASN A 960 -51.58 -8.98 17.63
CA ASN A 960 -51.17 -8.02 18.66
C ASN A 960 -51.40 -8.50 20.10
N ASN A 961 -52.19 -9.56 20.30
CA ASN A 961 -52.47 -10.10 21.63
C ASN A 961 -52.32 -11.63 21.62
N PRO A 962 -51.07 -12.14 21.63
CA PRO A 962 -50.81 -13.56 21.59
C PRO A 962 -51.33 -14.25 22.86
N VAL A 963 -52.13 -15.29 22.66
CA VAL A 963 -52.73 -16.13 23.71
C VAL A 963 -52.07 -17.50 23.65
N ALA A 964 -51.67 -18.05 24.79
CA ALA A 964 -50.92 -19.29 24.83
C ALA A 964 -51.72 -20.53 24.37
N PHE A 965 -50.99 -21.55 23.90
CA PHE A 965 -51.51 -22.88 23.61
C PHE A 965 -50.61 -23.97 24.22
N LEU A 966 -51.23 -25.03 24.75
CA LEU A 966 -50.52 -26.14 25.39
C LEU A 966 -49.77 -26.98 24.37
N CYS A 967 -48.52 -27.32 24.69
CA CYS A 967 -47.61 -28.06 23.83
C CYS A 967 -47.33 -29.46 24.36
N ASN A 968 -47.05 -30.39 23.45
CA ASN A 968 -46.41 -31.66 23.79
C ASN A 968 -44.95 -31.42 24.22
N LYS A 969 -44.28 -32.47 24.69
CA LYS A 969 -42.83 -32.42 24.85
C LYS A 969 -42.15 -32.25 23.49
N ILE A 970 -41.10 -31.45 23.45
CA ILE A 970 -40.30 -31.14 22.25
C ILE A 970 -38.81 -31.39 22.54
N GLN A 971 -38.00 -31.47 21.48
CA GLN A 971 -36.56 -31.26 21.60
C GLN A 971 -36.22 -29.89 21.03
N SER A 972 -35.90 -28.92 21.88
CA SER A 972 -35.49 -27.59 21.44
C SER A 972 -34.06 -27.59 20.86
N ILE A 973 -33.76 -26.66 19.97
CA ILE A 973 -32.44 -26.49 19.34
C ILE A 973 -31.32 -26.49 20.40
N GLY A 974 -30.29 -27.31 20.17
CA GLY A 974 -29.17 -27.51 21.09
C GLY A 974 -29.42 -28.48 22.26
N TYR A 975 -30.60 -29.11 22.34
CA TYR A 975 -30.96 -30.09 23.37
C TYR A 975 -31.48 -31.40 22.76
N THR A 976 -31.26 -32.51 23.46
CA THR A 976 -31.70 -33.86 23.07
C THR A 976 -32.76 -34.46 23.99
N ASN A 977 -33.07 -33.80 25.10
CA ASN A 977 -34.08 -34.27 26.05
C ASN A 977 -35.49 -33.87 25.59
N TRP A 978 -36.48 -34.73 25.89
CA TRP A 978 -37.90 -34.44 25.65
C TRP A 978 -38.46 -33.68 26.85
N ASP A 979 -38.67 -32.37 26.67
CA ASP A 979 -39.17 -31.48 27.71
C ASP A 979 -40.34 -30.64 27.22
N PHE A 980 -41.19 -30.22 28.16
CA PHE A 980 -42.23 -29.24 27.84
C PHE A 980 -41.61 -27.85 27.66
N PRO A 981 -42.10 -27.03 26.72
CA PRO A 981 -41.65 -25.63 26.63
C PRO A 981 -42.13 -24.83 27.84
N PHE A 982 -41.21 -24.12 28.50
CA PHE A 982 -41.47 -23.21 29.63
C PHE A 982 -42.30 -23.83 30.78
N PRO A 983 -41.80 -24.89 31.47
CA PRO A 983 -42.48 -25.49 32.61
C PRO A 983 -42.54 -24.51 33.80
N PRO A 984 -43.58 -24.58 34.66
CA PRO A 984 -44.69 -25.53 34.65
C PRO A 984 -45.83 -25.19 33.67
N GLY A 985 -45.70 -24.10 32.91
CA GLY A 985 -46.75 -23.63 31.99
C GLY A 985 -46.98 -24.54 30.78
N ASN A 986 -45.94 -25.28 30.33
CA ASN A 986 -45.99 -26.28 29.25
C ASN A 986 -46.64 -25.76 27.96
N GLN A 987 -46.35 -24.50 27.62
CA GLN A 987 -47.07 -23.76 26.59
C GLN A 987 -46.16 -22.76 25.89
N PHE A 988 -46.47 -22.48 24.63
CA PHE A 988 -45.96 -21.30 23.93
C PHE A 988 -46.99 -20.18 24.03
N ARG A 989 -46.56 -18.96 24.40
CA ARG A 989 -47.41 -17.76 24.27
C ARG A 989 -47.68 -17.46 22.79
N TYR A 990 -46.65 -17.62 21.99
CA TYR A 990 -46.64 -17.72 20.54
C TYR A 990 -45.43 -18.55 20.13
N HIS A 991 -45.41 -19.06 18.90
CA HIS A 991 -44.23 -19.66 18.28
C HIS A 991 -44.09 -19.11 16.86
N GLU A 992 -42.91 -18.59 16.52
CA GLU A 992 -42.60 -17.97 15.22
C GLU A 992 -41.68 -18.89 14.41
N ILE A 993 -42.03 -19.19 13.16
CA ILE A 993 -41.28 -20.09 12.28
C ILE A 993 -41.26 -19.58 10.84
N ALA A 994 -40.51 -20.25 9.96
CA ALA A 994 -40.48 -19.94 8.54
C ALA A 994 -41.64 -20.63 7.81
N TRP A 995 -42.37 -19.85 7.00
CA TRP A 995 -43.56 -20.28 6.28
C TRP A 995 -43.42 -20.08 4.78
N LYS A 996 -44.03 -20.98 4.02
CA LYS A 996 -44.33 -20.78 2.60
C LYS A 996 -45.66 -20.04 2.46
N ASP A 997 -45.75 -19.13 1.50
CA ASP A 997 -47.01 -18.51 1.06
C ASP A 997 -47.75 -17.65 2.12
N ALA A 998 -49.04 -17.89 2.39
CA ALA A 998 -50.01 -16.90 2.93
C ALA A 998 -50.56 -17.20 4.35
N THR A 999 -49.76 -17.83 5.21
CA THR A 999 -50.08 -18.11 6.64
C THR A 999 -51.40 -18.86 6.89
N GLY A 1000 -51.74 -19.79 6.00
CA GLY A 1000 -52.94 -20.62 6.01
C GLY A 1000 -52.76 -22.00 6.66
N VAL A 1001 -53.88 -22.64 6.97
CA VAL A 1001 -53.87 -24.00 7.57
C VAL A 1001 -53.24 -25.06 6.68
N ASP A 1002 -53.28 -24.82 5.37
CA ASP A 1002 -52.80 -25.76 4.36
C ASP A 1002 -51.36 -25.50 3.91
N ASP A 1003 -50.71 -24.48 4.47
CA ASP A 1003 -49.39 -24.03 4.05
C ASP A 1003 -48.29 -24.92 4.65
N PHE A 1004 -47.13 -24.88 4.01
CA PHE A 1004 -45.95 -25.64 4.38
C PHE A 1004 -45.01 -24.79 5.23
N ILE A 1005 -44.44 -25.40 6.26
CA ILE A 1005 -43.60 -24.73 7.24
C ILE A 1005 -42.25 -25.40 7.41
N PHE A 1006 -41.30 -24.63 7.94
CA PHE A 1006 -39.98 -25.06 8.34
C PHE A 1006 -39.67 -24.51 9.72
N ASP A 1007 -39.25 -25.38 10.63
CA ASP A 1007 -38.96 -25.00 12.01
C ASP A 1007 -37.55 -25.44 12.41
N ALA A 1008 -36.61 -24.49 12.42
CA ALA A 1008 -35.25 -24.73 12.89
C ALA A 1008 -35.13 -24.70 14.42
N CYS A 1009 -36.18 -24.31 15.14
CA CYS A 1009 -36.14 -24.06 16.57
C CYS A 1009 -36.28 -25.34 17.40
N LEU A 1010 -36.97 -26.36 16.90
CA LEU A 1010 -37.31 -27.56 17.67
C LEU A 1010 -37.62 -28.76 16.78
N LYS A 1011 -37.62 -29.95 17.39
CA LYS A 1011 -38.12 -31.20 16.81
C LYS A 1011 -39.39 -31.64 17.54
N VAL A 1012 -40.33 -32.19 16.78
CA VAL A 1012 -41.59 -32.76 17.27
C VAL A 1012 -41.54 -34.29 17.26
N ASP A 1013 -42.49 -34.94 17.90
CA ASP A 1013 -42.57 -36.39 17.97
C ASP A 1013 -43.24 -36.99 16.71
N ASN A 1014 -42.52 -37.87 16.04
CA ASN A 1014 -42.92 -38.57 14.82
C ASN A 1014 -43.46 -39.99 15.06
N SER A 1015 -43.64 -40.38 16.32
CA SER A 1015 -44.37 -41.60 16.65
C SER A 1015 -45.85 -41.52 16.23
N ASP A 1016 -46.55 -42.65 16.29
CA ASP A 1016 -47.98 -42.79 16.01
C ASP A 1016 -48.88 -42.27 17.16
N ASP A 1017 -48.31 -41.90 18.30
CA ASP A 1017 -49.00 -41.22 19.40
C ASP A 1017 -48.11 -40.12 20.02
N PRO A 1018 -48.04 -38.92 19.41
CA PRO A 1018 -47.20 -37.83 19.90
C PRO A 1018 -47.65 -37.26 21.26
N TRP A 1019 -48.85 -37.62 21.76
CA TRP A 1019 -49.44 -37.02 22.95
C TRP A 1019 -49.18 -37.83 24.22
N SER A 1020 -49.26 -39.16 24.14
CA SER A 1020 -49.25 -40.02 25.32
C SER A 1020 -48.02 -40.93 25.43
N ASN A 1021 -47.15 -40.96 24.43
CA ASN A 1021 -45.96 -41.80 24.45
C ASN A 1021 -44.96 -41.44 25.57
N PRO A 1022 -44.38 -42.45 26.25
CA PRO A 1022 -43.25 -42.24 27.16
C PRO A 1022 -42.02 -41.76 26.39
N ASP A 1023 -41.12 -41.02 27.04
CA ASP A 1023 -39.96 -40.38 26.38
C ASP A 1023 -39.07 -41.38 25.62
N SER A 1024 -39.00 -42.65 26.08
CA SER A 1024 -38.22 -43.71 25.43
C SER A 1024 -38.78 -44.21 24.09
N SER A 1025 -40.05 -43.89 23.76
CA SER A 1025 -40.68 -44.29 22.50
C SER A 1025 -40.93 -43.12 21.54
N ARG A 1026 -40.54 -41.90 21.92
CA ARG A 1026 -40.68 -40.70 21.09
C ARG A 1026 -39.60 -40.66 20.00
N ILE A 1027 -39.99 -40.30 18.78
CA ILE A 1027 -39.09 -40.27 17.62
C ILE A 1027 -38.90 -38.82 17.18
N PRO A 1028 -37.70 -38.23 17.27
CA PRO A 1028 -37.52 -36.82 16.94
C PRO A 1028 -37.56 -36.58 15.44
N MET A 1029 -38.39 -35.62 15.01
CA MET A 1029 -38.45 -35.15 13.62
C MET A 1029 -38.33 -33.63 13.57
N LEU A 1030 -37.38 -33.16 12.78
CA LEU A 1030 -37.26 -31.74 12.43
C LEU A 1030 -38.36 -31.39 11.41
N PRO A 1031 -39.19 -30.36 11.66
CA PRO A 1031 -40.21 -29.93 10.69
C PRO A 1031 -39.55 -29.31 9.46
N LEU A 1032 -39.54 -30.05 8.35
CA LEU A 1032 -38.92 -29.69 7.08
C LEU A 1032 -39.96 -29.84 5.96
N ASN A 1033 -40.47 -28.71 5.44
CA ASN A 1033 -41.51 -28.69 4.42
C ASN A 1033 -42.73 -29.55 4.79
N ILE A 1034 -43.23 -29.37 6.01
CA ILE A 1034 -44.39 -30.10 6.53
C ILE A 1034 -45.62 -29.20 6.55
N LYS A 1035 -46.80 -29.76 6.31
CA LYS A 1035 -48.06 -29.01 6.34
C LYS A 1035 -48.36 -28.53 7.76
N PHE A 1036 -48.82 -27.29 7.91
CA PHE A 1036 -49.21 -26.74 9.21
C PHE A 1036 -50.30 -27.61 9.87
N SER A 1037 -51.38 -27.93 9.14
CA SER A 1037 -52.38 -28.90 9.59
C SER A 1037 -53.01 -29.73 8.47
N THR A 1038 -53.18 -31.03 8.69
CA THR A 1038 -54.01 -31.94 7.87
C THR A 1038 -55.46 -32.04 8.34
N LYS A 1039 -55.83 -31.41 9.47
CA LYS A 1039 -57.16 -31.49 10.08
C LYS A 1039 -57.99 -30.21 9.98
N GLY A 1040 -57.46 -29.17 9.37
CA GLY A 1040 -58.16 -27.90 9.10
C GLY A 1040 -58.54 -27.11 10.36
N LEU A 1041 -59.44 -26.14 10.19
CA LEU A 1041 -60.05 -25.34 11.25
C LEU A 1041 -61.57 -25.28 11.06
N PRO A 1042 -62.42 -25.55 12.08
CA PRO A 1042 -62.08 -25.94 13.45
C PRO A 1042 -61.56 -27.39 13.54
N PRO A 1043 -60.81 -27.77 14.59
CA PRO A 1043 -60.17 -29.08 14.67
C PRO A 1043 -61.18 -30.21 14.90
N SER A 1044 -60.96 -31.33 14.24
CA SER A 1044 -61.56 -32.62 14.60
C SER A 1044 -60.77 -33.24 15.79
N SER A 1045 -61.44 -34.02 16.64
CA SER A 1045 -60.76 -34.83 17.67
C SER A 1045 -59.85 -35.84 16.97
N VAL A 1046 -58.56 -35.86 17.33
CA VAL A 1046 -57.57 -36.76 16.75
C VAL A 1046 -57.41 -37.97 17.67
N SER A 1047 -57.28 -39.17 17.12
CA SER A 1047 -57.05 -40.42 17.88
C SER A 1047 -55.84 -41.17 17.31
N PRO A 1048 -55.05 -41.87 18.14
CA PRO A 1048 -54.02 -42.79 17.66
C PRO A 1048 -54.61 -43.96 16.84
N PRO A 1049 -53.84 -44.54 15.89
CA PRO A 1049 -52.52 -44.10 15.44
C PRO A 1049 -52.61 -42.85 14.55
N PHE A 1050 -51.70 -41.89 14.77
CA PHE A 1050 -51.59 -40.65 14.02
C PHE A 1050 -50.32 -40.62 13.16
N THR A 1051 -50.49 -40.91 11.88
CA THR A 1051 -49.37 -41.03 10.91
C THR A 1051 -49.24 -39.82 9.99
N ASP A 1052 -50.12 -38.82 10.09
CA ASP A 1052 -50.10 -37.67 9.18
C ASP A 1052 -48.83 -36.82 9.40
N ALA A 1053 -48.28 -36.30 8.29
CA ALA A 1053 -47.25 -35.27 8.30
C ALA A 1053 -47.88 -33.90 8.60
N SER A 1054 -48.25 -33.69 9.86
CA SER A 1054 -48.96 -32.51 10.34
C SER A 1054 -48.23 -31.86 11.51
N TYR A 1055 -47.79 -30.61 11.35
CA TYR A 1055 -46.98 -29.93 12.36
C TYR A 1055 -47.77 -29.60 13.64
N ARG A 1056 -48.94 -28.95 13.49
CA ARG A 1056 -49.77 -28.50 14.61
C ARG A 1056 -50.16 -29.64 15.55
N GLU A 1057 -50.66 -30.75 15.00
CA GLU A 1057 -51.13 -31.90 15.76
C GLU A 1057 -50.00 -32.60 16.52
N ARG A 1058 -48.76 -32.55 15.99
CA ARG A 1058 -47.56 -33.09 16.65
C ARG A 1058 -46.98 -32.15 17.71
N LEU A 1059 -47.08 -30.83 17.49
CA LEU A 1059 -46.60 -29.81 18.43
C LEU A 1059 -47.53 -29.64 19.65
N ALA A 1060 -48.84 -29.57 19.43
CA ALA A 1060 -49.81 -29.16 20.45
C ALA A 1060 -50.50 -30.34 21.14
N GLN A 1061 -50.89 -30.16 22.41
CA GLN A 1061 -51.61 -31.20 23.15
C GLN A 1061 -52.99 -31.47 22.54
N ASN A 1062 -53.42 -32.73 22.50
CA ASN A 1062 -54.76 -33.12 22.10
C ASN A 1062 -55.81 -32.82 23.19
N LYS A 1063 -55.99 -31.53 23.49
CA LYS A 1063 -56.89 -30.97 24.52
C LYS A 1063 -57.48 -29.66 24.02
N PRO A 1064 -58.58 -29.16 24.62
CA PRO A 1064 -59.19 -27.87 24.25
C PRO A 1064 -58.21 -26.69 24.22
N ASP A 1065 -57.24 -26.67 25.14
CA ASP A 1065 -56.23 -25.60 25.25
C ASP A 1065 -54.96 -25.84 24.42
N GLY A 1066 -54.86 -26.97 23.69
CA GLY A 1066 -53.71 -27.30 22.84
C GLY A 1066 -54.01 -27.11 21.35
N ILE A 1067 -54.25 -28.20 20.60
CA ILE A 1067 -54.49 -28.19 19.14
C ILE A 1067 -55.51 -27.11 18.70
N PRO A 1068 -56.68 -26.94 19.35
CA PRO A 1068 -57.64 -25.91 18.95
C PRO A 1068 -57.16 -24.46 19.13
N LYS A 1069 -56.19 -24.24 20.01
CA LYS A 1069 -55.55 -22.94 20.24
C LYS A 1069 -54.25 -22.76 19.44
N CYS A 1070 -53.72 -23.77 18.77
CA CYS A 1070 -52.57 -23.57 17.89
C CYS A 1070 -53.06 -23.11 16.50
N LYS A 1071 -53.35 -21.82 16.35
CA LYS A 1071 -53.87 -21.24 15.09
C LYS A 1071 -52.80 -20.40 14.40
N PRO A 1072 -52.72 -20.41 13.06
CA PRO A 1072 -51.84 -19.53 12.33
C PRO A 1072 -52.43 -18.12 12.31
N GLN A 1073 -51.60 -17.09 12.49
CA GLN A 1073 -52.09 -15.71 12.71
C GLN A 1073 -51.41 -14.67 11.81
N GLY A 1074 -50.37 -15.04 11.06
CA GLY A 1074 -49.63 -14.11 10.22
C GLY A 1074 -48.28 -13.70 10.82
N SER A 1075 -47.60 -12.79 10.16
CA SER A 1075 -46.35 -12.19 10.63
C SER A 1075 -46.60 -11.11 11.69
N TRP A 1076 -45.59 -10.82 12.52
CA TRP A 1076 -45.62 -9.63 13.36
C TRP A 1076 -45.80 -8.35 12.53
N PRO A 1077 -46.59 -7.36 12.98
CA PRO A 1077 -46.77 -6.13 12.23
C PRO A 1077 -45.47 -5.35 12.02
N SER A 1078 -44.54 -5.45 12.98
CA SER A 1078 -43.22 -4.81 12.90
C SER A 1078 -42.23 -5.56 12.00
N ALA A 1079 -42.51 -6.79 11.60
CA ALA A 1079 -41.61 -7.61 10.77
C ALA A 1079 -41.76 -7.35 9.26
N ASN A 1080 -42.27 -6.18 8.84
CA ASN A 1080 -42.37 -5.79 7.42
C ASN A 1080 -43.00 -6.87 6.50
N GLY A 1081 -44.12 -7.47 6.93
CA GLY A 1081 -44.75 -8.57 6.20
C GLY A 1081 -44.01 -9.91 6.31
N GLY A 1082 -43.36 -10.15 7.46
CA GLY A 1082 -42.66 -11.39 7.79
C GLY A 1082 -41.26 -11.50 7.22
N ARG A 1083 -40.59 -10.37 6.99
CA ARG A 1083 -39.22 -10.30 6.47
C ARG A 1083 -38.54 -9.11 7.13
N ARG A 1084 -37.99 -9.32 8.33
CA ARG A 1084 -37.26 -8.28 9.08
C ARG A 1084 -36.13 -7.73 8.22
N ILE A 1085 -36.07 -6.40 8.11
CA ILE A 1085 -34.99 -5.75 7.35
C ILE A 1085 -33.66 -5.98 8.05
N ILE A 1086 -32.58 -5.99 7.26
CA ILE A 1086 -31.23 -6.30 7.73
C ILE A 1086 -30.46 -5.06 8.13
#